data_AF-A0A385YS75-F1
#
_entry.id   AF-A0A385YS75-F1
#
_cell.length_a   1.000
_cell.length_b   1.000
_cell.length_c   1.000
_cell.angle_alpha   90.00
_cell.angle_beta   90.00
_cell.angle_gamma   90.00
#
_symmetry.space_group_name_H-M   'P 1'
#
loop_
_entity.id
_entity.type
_entity.pdbx_description
1 polymer ?
#
loop_
_entity_poly.entity_id
_entity_poly.type
_entity_poly.pdbx_seq_one_letter_code
_entity_poly.pdbx_strand_id
1 'polypeptide(L)'
;MADYLVIVESPAKAKTIERYLGKKYKVKASLGHVRDLPRSQTGVDVDNNYEPRYITIRGKGQVMQELKSAAKKAKKIYLAADPDREGEAIAWHLAHALNIDIQSDCRVVFNEITKDAIKESFKHPRPIDMDLVDAQQARRILDRLVGYNISPILWKKVKKGLSAGRVQSVALRLIIDRENEIKNFTPEEYWSIDGQFEKGKKAFEASFYGAGKEKVKLTNEEQVKEILGKMKGNDFNVTKVTKKERKRNPAPSFTTSSLQQEAARKLNFRARKTMMLAQQLYEGLNIGKEGTVGLITYMRTDSTRVSDTAKTDAKSYLEEAYGKEYIGNATHASKKSAKAQDAHEAIRPTSVMRHPDTLKNVLSRDLHRLYKLIWERFIASQMAPAVLDTVAVDLENNGVVFRANGSQVKFAGFMKLYVEGNDDQVEEKDRILPVMVEGDVVKKIDLDPKQHFTQPPPRYSEARLVKTLEELGIGRPSTYAPTLDTIQKRGYVALDAKRFVPTELGSIVHELVLEFFPDIINIEFTAQMEKDLDEVEEGQQKWVTIIDNFYKKFEKDLAIADKEMEKVEIKDEPAGEDCEKCGSPMVFKLGRYGKFMACSNFPDCRNTKAIVKPIGVECPTCHKGEVVERKSKTKRIFYGCNRYPECDFVSWDKPISRPCPKCQSLLVEKKLKKGIQIQCTSCDYKEDAQS
;
A
#
# COMPACT_ATOMS: atom_id res chain seq x y z
N MET A 1 41.63 -21.28 5.70
CA MET A 1 40.25 -21.80 5.69
C MET A 1 39.39 -20.87 6.55
N ALA A 2 38.11 -20.71 6.24
CA ALA A 2 37.22 -19.93 7.09
C ALA A 2 36.93 -20.73 8.37
N ASP A 3 37.05 -20.09 9.53
CA ASP A 3 36.82 -20.70 10.85
C ASP A 3 35.33 -20.69 11.24
N TYR A 4 34.58 -19.72 10.72
CA TYR A 4 33.19 -19.46 11.09
C TYR A 4 32.26 -19.58 9.89
N LEU A 5 31.08 -20.18 10.09
CA LEU A 5 30.00 -20.19 9.11
C LEU A 5 28.91 -19.22 9.55
N VAL A 6 28.45 -18.37 8.64
CA VAL A 6 27.28 -17.51 8.85
C VAL A 6 26.20 -17.91 7.86
N ILE A 7 24.97 -18.09 8.32
CA ILE A 7 23.81 -18.42 7.49
C ILE A 7 22.81 -17.28 7.54
N VAL A 8 22.43 -16.78 6.37
CA VAL A 8 21.45 -15.70 6.16
C VAL A 8 20.38 -16.13 5.16
N GLU A 9 19.30 -15.37 4.96
CA GLU A 9 18.22 -15.78 4.06
C GLU A 9 18.55 -15.59 2.59
N SER A 10 19.19 -14.47 2.24
CA SER A 10 19.33 -14.04 0.85
C SER A 10 20.77 -14.08 0.35
N PRO A 11 21.01 -14.37 -0.94
CA PRO A 11 22.35 -14.31 -1.52
C PRO A 11 22.95 -12.89 -1.52
N ALA A 12 22.10 -11.85 -1.60
CA ALA A 12 22.54 -10.47 -1.57
C ALA A 12 23.11 -10.13 -0.18
N LYS A 13 22.36 -10.44 0.89
CA LYS A 13 22.83 -10.35 2.28
C LYS A 13 24.14 -11.10 2.47
N ALA A 14 24.23 -12.33 1.97
CA ALA A 14 25.40 -13.17 2.16
C ALA A 14 26.68 -12.49 1.60
N LYS A 15 26.60 -11.95 0.39
CA LYS A 15 27.71 -11.22 -0.24
C LYS A 15 28.10 -9.97 0.54
N THR A 16 27.12 -9.19 1.00
CA THR A 16 27.35 -7.95 1.76
C THR A 16 28.05 -8.24 3.08
N ILE A 17 27.55 -9.22 3.84
CA ILE A 17 28.06 -9.57 5.17
C ILE A 17 29.44 -10.25 5.08
N GLU A 18 29.66 -11.15 4.10
CA GLU A 18 30.97 -11.81 3.90
C GLU A 18 32.08 -10.78 3.66
N ARG A 19 31.77 -9.72 2.91
CA ARG A 19 32.69 -8.62 2.66
C ARG A 19 33.07 -7.86 3.94
N TYR A 20 32.12 -7.61 4.85
CA TYR A 20 32.38 -6.86 6.08
C TYR A 20 33.12 -7.67 7.14
N LEU A 21 32.80 -8.96 7.26
CA LEU A 21 33.43 -9.87 8.23
C LEU A 21 34.81 -10.37 7.76
N GLY A 22 35.04 -10.43 6.45
CA GLY A 22 36.33 -10.81 5.87
C GLY A 22 36.61 -12.31 5.88
N LYS A 23 37.85 -12.68 5.53
CA LYS A 23 38.24 -14.06 5.16
C LYS A 23 38.07 -15.12 6.26
N LYS A 24 37.91 -14.74 7.53
CA LYS A 24 37.67 -15.67 8.64
C LYS A 24 36.27 -16.27 8.62
N TYR A 25 35.31 -15.60 7.96
CA TYR A 25 33.92 -16.00 7.90
C TYR A 25 33.57 -16.49 6.50
N LYS A 26 32.85 -17.60 6.42
CA LYS A 26 32.16 -18.03 5.22
C LYS A 26 30.69 -17.72 5.39
N VAL A 27 30.08 -17.00 4.45
CA VAL A 27 28.65 -16.68 4.52
C VAL A 27 27.89 -17.45 3.44
N LYS A 28 26.77 -18.08 3.83
CA LYS A 28 25.91 -18.88 2.96
C LYS A 28 24.45 -18.44 3.11
N ALA A 29 23.66 -18.65 2.06
CA ALA A 29 22.25 -18.29 2.05
C ALA A 29 21.36 -19.55 2.15
N SER A 30 20.35 -19.52 3.02
CA SER A 30 19.30 -20.56 3.13
C SER A 30 18.19 -20.43 2.08
N LEU A 31 18.14 -19.27 1.40
CA LEU A 31 17.09 -18.88 0.45
C LEU A 31 15.71 -18.76 1.13
N GLY A 32 15.67 -18.31 2.39
CA GLY A 32 14.48 -18.23 3.25
C GLY A 32 14.28 -19.51 4.09
N HIS A 33 13.03 -19.88 4.36
CA HIS A 33 12.70 -21.11 5.07
C HIS A 33 13.28 -22.35 4.38
N VAL A 34 13.74 -23.30 5.20
CA VAL A 34 14.21 -24.64 4.76
C VAL A 34 13.26 -25.76 5.15
N ARG A 35 12.42 -25.52 6.16
CA ARG A 35 11.36 -26.40 6.65
C ARG A 35 10.03 -25.65 6.66
N ASP A 36 8.94 -26.38 6.42
CA ASP A 36 7.56 -25.88 6.53
C ASP A 36 6.64 -27.08 6.78
N LEU A 37 5.39 -26.81 7.14
CA LEU A 37 4.33 -27.80 7.20
C LEU A 37 4.06 -28.41 5.81
N PRO A 38 3.70 -29.69 5.69
CA PRO A 38 3.38 -30.36 4.43
C PRO A 38 2.37 -29.58 3.59
N ARG A 39 2.55 -29.54 2.27
CA ARG A 39 1.65 -28.77 1.38
C ARG A 39 0.25 -29.37 1.23
N SER A 40 0.15 -30.68 1.36
CA SER A 40 -1.06 -31.46 1.02
C SER A 40 -1.62 -32.25 2.22
N GLN A 41 -1.23 -31.87 3.43
CA GLN A 41 -1.77 -32.41 4.69
C GLN A 41 -1.87 -31.25 5.69
N THR A 42 -2.77 -31.33 6.67
CA THR A 42 -2.88 -30.34 7.74
C THR A 42 -1.53 -30.16 8.42
N GLY A 43 -0.87 -31.26 8.80
CA GLY A 43 0.48 -31.24 9.36
C GLY A 43 0.55 -30.68 10.78
N VAL A 44 -0.58 -30.57 11.46
CA VAL A 44 -0.73 -30.13 12.85
C VAL A 44 -1.54 -31.22 13.55
N ASP A 45 -1.01 -31.74 14.66
CA ASP A 45 -1.67 -32.72 15.49
C ASP A 45 -2.52 -32.02 16.56
N VAL A 46 -3.83 -31.88 16.30
CA VAL A 46 -4.75 -31.15 17.19
C VAL A 46 -5.01 -31.88 18.51
N ASP A 47 -4.76 -33.19 18.57
CA ASP A 47 -4.96 -34.00 19.76
C ASP A 47 -3.72 -34.00 20.68
N ASN A 48 -2.54 -33.69 20.13
CA ASN A 48 -1.28 -33.60 20.86
C ASN A 48 -0.71 -32.17 20.90
N ASN A 49 -1.39 -31.27 21.61
CA ASN A 49 -0.93 -29.88 21.83
C ASN A 49 -0.56 -29.12 20.53
N TYR A 50 -1.26 -29.40 19.43
CA TYR A 50 -1.02 -28.76 18.14
C TYR A 50 0.39 -29.00 17.58
N GLU A 51 1.01 -30.15 17.87
CA GLU A 51 2.38 -30.44 17.47
C GLU A 51 2.54 -30.33 15.93
N PRO A 52 3.43 -29.45 15.42
CA PRO A 52 3.61 -29.25 14.00
C PRO A 52 4.59 -30.28 13.40
N ARG A 53 4.15 -30.96 12.34
CA ARG A 53 5.03 -31.83 11.55
C ARG A 53 5.79 -31.02 10.51
N TYR A 54 6.95 -30.47 10.86
CA TYR A 54 7.78 -29.77 9.89
C TYR A 54 8.60 -30.71 8.99
N ILE A 55 8.45 -30.56 7.67
CA ILE A 55 9.21 -31.29 6.66
C ILE A 55 10.18 -30.37 5.90
N THR A 56 11.21 -30.94 5.28
CA THR A 56 12.08 -30.17 4.37
C THR A 56 11.28 -29.73 3.15
N ILE A 57 11.37 -28.44 2.80
CA ILE A 57 10.64 -27.89 1.65
C ILE A 57 11.15 -28.51 0.35
N ARG A 58 10.22 -28.94 -0.52
CA ARG A 58 10.56 -29.48 -1.85
C ARG A 58 11.41 -28.46 -2.64
N GLY A 59 12.55 -28.91 -3.15
CA GLY A 59 13.51 -28.06 -3.87
C GLY A 59 14.63 -27.47 -3.00
N LYS A 60 14.58 -27.61 -1.67
CA LYS A 60 15.65 -27.15 -0.75
C LYS A 60 16.72 -28.20 -0.43
N GLY A 61 16.62 -29.40 -1.01
CA GLY A 61 17.54 -30.51 -0.71
C GLY A 61 19.01 -30.16 -0.95
N GLN A 62 19.32 -29.56 -2.12
CA GLN A 62 20.68 -29.15 -2.45
C GLN A 62 21.21 -28.06 -1.50
N VAL A 63 20.40 -27.05 -1.21
CA VAL A 63 20.75 -25.99 -0.23
C VAL A 63 21.07 -26.60 1.13
N MET A 64 20.25 -27.54 1.60
CA MET A 64 20.50 -28.22 2.88
C MET A 64 21.78 -29.07 2.88
N GLN A 65 22.09 -29.75 1.78
CA GLN A 65 23.34 -30.50 1.65
C GLN A 65 24.56 -29.57 1.68
N GLU A 66 24.49 -28.43 0.99
CA GLU A 66 25.55 -27.42 1.01
C GLU A 66 25.76 -26.84 2.41
N LEU A 67 24.67 -26.48 3.10
CA LEU A 67 24.73 -25.94 4.46
C LEU A 67 25.30 -26.97 5.45
N LYS A 68 24.85 -28.23 5.39
CA LYS A 68 25.40 -29.33 6.21
C LYS A 68 26.90 -29.55 5.95
N SER A 69 27.31 -29.49 4.68
CA SER A 69 28.72 -29.66 4.30
C SER A 69 29.61 -28.51 4.79
N ALA A 70 29.09 -27.28 4.76
CA ALA A 70 29.78 -26.12 5.30
C ALA A 70 29.82 -26.14 6.84
N ALA A 71 28.72 -26.53 7.49
CA ALA A 71 28.60 -26.62 8.94
C ALA A 71 29.64 -27.56 9.53
N LYS A 72 29.85 -28.73 8.93
CA LYS A 72 30.88 -29.72 9.36
C LYS A 72 32.31 -29.19 9.32
N LYS A 73 32.60 -28.15 8.53
CA LYS A 73 33.95 -27.57 8.38
C LYS A 73 34.19 -26.35 9.27
N ALA A 74 33.12 -25.79 9.85
CA ALA A 74 33.20 -24.59 10.67
C ALA A 74 33.39 -24.96 12.15
N LYS A 75 34.16 -24.14 12.86
CA LYS A 75 34.35 -24.25 14.32
C LYS A 75 33.13 -23.73 15.09
N LYS A 76 32.47 -22.70 14.56
CA LYS A 76 31.23 -22.13 15.11
C LYS A 76 30.33 -21.64 13.99
N ILE A 77 29.02 -21.77 14.20
CA ILE A 77 27.98 -21.39 13.24
C ILE A 77 27.16 -20.25 13.83
N TYR A 78 26.94 -19.22 13.01
CA TYR A 78 26.08 -18.08 13.33
C TYR A 78 24.87 -18.06 12.40
N LEU A 79 23.70 -17.84 12.98
CA LEU A 79 22.41 -17.69 12.33
C LEU A 79 22.07 -16.21 12.34
N ALA A 80 22.12 -15.59 11.17
CA ALA A 80 22.03 -14.15 10.98
C ALA A 80 20.80 -13.78 10.14
N ALA A 81 19.66 -14.36 10.51
CA ALA A 81 18.37 -14.07 9.92
C ALA A 81 17.85 -12.67 10.30
N ASP A 82 16.79 -12.20 9.66
CA ASP A 82 16.13 -10.93 9.90
C ASP A 82 15.70 -10.77 11.37
N PRO A 83 15.64 -9.52 11.88
CA PRO A 83 15.35 -9.23 13.28
C PRO A 83 13.84 -9.29 13.57
N ASP A 84 13.11 -10.26 13.03
CA ASP A 84 11.67 -10.45 13.30
C ASP A 84 11.34 -11.91 13.64
N ARG A 85 10.09 -12.16 14.04
CA ARG A 85 9.60 -13.51 14.37
C ARG A 85 9.78 -14.51 13.21
N GLU A 86 9.71 -14.06 11.95
CA GLU A 86 9.93 -14.93 10.78
C GLU A 86 11.41 -15.33 10.68
N GLY A 87 12.33 -14.38 10.85
CA GLY A 87 13.76 -14.62 10.91
C GLY A 87 14.17 -15.52 12.08
N GLU A 88 13.55 -15.34 13.25
CA GLU A 88 13.81 -16.20 14.41
C GLU A 88 13.36 -17.65 14.15
N ALA A 89 12.18 -17.86 13.56
CA ALA A 89 11.72 -19.18 13.15
C ALA A 89 12.60 -19.81 12.05
N ILE A 90 13.15 -19.01 11.14
CA ILE A 90 14.14 -19.50 10.15
C ILE A 90 15.41 -19.97 10.86
N ALA A 91 15.92 -19.18 11.82
CA ALA A 91 17.08 -19.55 12.62
C ALA A 91 16.82 -20.85 13.40
N TRP A 92 15.68 -20.98 14.06
CA TRP A 92 15.29 -22.20 14.76
C TRP A 92 15.20 -23.43 13.84
N HIS A 93 14.56 -23.29 12.67
CA HIS A 93 14.51 -24.39 11.69
C HIS A 93 15.90 -24.82 11.21
N LEU A 94 16.80 -23.85 11.00
CA LEU A 94 18.19 -24.12 10.60
C LEU A 94 18.97 -24.78 11.74
N ALA A 95 18.82 -24.31 12.97
CA ALA A 95 19.46 -24.89 14.14
C ALA A 95 19.09 -26.37 14.28
N HIS A 96 17.79 -26.68 14.23
CA HIS A 96 17.32 -28.06 14.28
C HIS A 96 17.79 -28.89 13.06
N ALA A 97 17.81 -28.33 11.85
CA ALA A 97 18.21 -29.07 10.66
C ALA A 97 19.73 -29.33 10.57
N LEU A 98 20.52 -28.53 11.27
CA LEU A 98 21.98 -28.59 11.33
C LEU A 98 22.53 -29.11 12.67
N ASN A 99 21.64 -29.47 13.60
CA ASN A 99 21.97 -29.94 14.94
C ASN A 99 22.81 -28.94 15.75
N ILE A 100 22.40 -27.67 15.74
CA ILE A 100 23.00 -26.57 16.52
C ILE A 100 22.23 -26.46 17.84
N ASP A 101 22.96 -26.30 18.94
CA ASP A 101 22.37 -26.02 20.24
C ASP A 101 21.72 -24.62 20.26
N ILE A 102 20.40 -24.59 20.47
CA ILE A 102 19.60 -23.36 20.48
C ILE A 102 19.88 -22.48 21.70
N GLN A 103 20.45 -23.04 22.77
CA GLN A 103 20.86 -22.32 23.99
C GLN A 103 22.27 -21.71 23.85
N SER A 104 23.00 -22.06 22.80
CA SER A 104 24.32 -21.48 22.53
C SER A 104 24.20 -20.10 21.87
N ASP A 105 25.26 -19.30 21.99
CA ASP A 105 25.42 -17.99 21.33
C ASP A 105 25.58 -18.13 19.80
N CYS A 106 24.52 -18.57 19.14
CA CYS A 106 24.45 -18.88 17.73
C CYS A 106 23.65 -17.85 16.92
N ARG A 107 22.83 -17.01 17.55
CA ARG A 107 21.95 -16.04 16.88
C ARG A 107 22.59 -14.65 16.85
N VAL A 108 22.63 -14.01 15.68
CA VAL A 108 23.12 -12.64 15.49
C VAL A 108 22.03 -11.80 14.85
N VAL A 109 21.73 -10.63 15.42
CA VAL A 109 20.62 -9.75 15.00
C VAL A 109 21.15 -8.36 14.63
N PHE A 110 20.61 -7.75 13.57
CA PHE A 110 20.94 -6.39 13.15
C PHE A 110 19.79 -5.72 12.39
N ASN A 111 19.62 -4.41 12.59
CA ASN A 111 18.57 -3.61 11.95
C ASN A 111 19.00 -2.97 10.62
N GLU A 112 20.31 -2.94 10.35
CA GLU A 112 20.89 -2.40 9.13
C GLU A 112 22.14 -3.18 8.75
N ILE A 113 22.44 -3.22 7.45
CA ILE A 113 23.58 -3.97 6.90
C ILE A 113 24.70 -2.99 6.53
N THR A 114 25.24 -2.33 7.56
CA THR A 114 26.44 -1.47 7.49
C THR A 114 27.66 -2.21 8.04
N LYS A 115 28.87 -1.77 7.68
CA LYS A 115 30.10 -2.43 8.13
C LYS A 115 30.20 -2.43 9.65
N ASP A 116 29.86 -1.31 10.29
CA ASP A 116 30.02 -1.13 11.72
C ASP A 116 28.92 -1.85 12.49
N ALA A 117 27.66 -1.74 12.07
CA ALA A 117 26.56 -2.48 12.69
C ALA A 117 26.77 -4.00 12.63
N ILE A 118 27.22 -4.53 11.47
CA ILE A 118 27.51 -5.97 11.34
C ILE A 118 28.66 -6.37 12.26
N LYS A 119 29.76 -5.62 12.31
CA LYS A 119 30.87 -5.96 13.19
C LYS A 119 30.48 -5.92 14.66
N GLU A 120 29.64 -4.97 15.04
CA GLU A 120 29.15 -4.82 16.42
C GLU A 120 28.22 -5.98 16.81
N SER A 121 27.24 -6.31 15.96
CA SER A 121 26.31 -7.42 16.21
C SER A 121 27.03 -8.77 16.39
N PHE A 122 28.14 -9.00 15.70
CA PHE A 122 28.91 -10.24 15.84
C PHE A 122 29.74 -10.33 17.14
N LYS A 123 29.85 -9.25 17.91
CA LYS A 123 30.44 -9.27 19.27
C LYS A 123 29.42 -9.72 20.32
N HIS A 124 28.13 -9.59 20.04
CA HIS A 124 27.03 -9.86 20.96
C HIS A 124 26.03 -10.89 20.39
N PRO A 125 26.49 -12.10 20.02
CA PRO A 125 25.57 -13.18 19.70
C PRO A 125 24.74 -13.57 20.93
N ARG A 126 23.55 -14.13 20.70
CA ARG A 126 22.65 -14.62 21.75
C ARG A 126 22.11 -16.02 21.44
N PRO A 127 21.45 -16.70 22.40
CA PRO A 127 20.61 -17.86 22.13
C PRO A 127 19.44 -17.54 21.20
N ILE A 128 18.80 -18.57 20.64
CA ILE A 128 17.53 -18.41 19.93
C ILE A 128 16.44 -18.05 20.93
N ASP A 129 15.64 -17.05 20.59
CA ASP A 129 14.51 -16.60 21.39
C ASP A 129 13.29 -17.48 21.06
N MET A 130 12.92 -18.33 22.02
CA MET A 130 11.83 -19.29 21.81
C MET A 130 10.45 -18.63 21.85
N ASP A 131 10.28 -17.48 22.51
CA ASP A 131 9.01 -16.77 22.56
C ASP A 131 8.67 -16.20 21.16
N LEU A 132 9.67 -15.64 20.47
CA LEU A 132 9.56 -15.23 19.07
C LEU A 132 9.26 -16.40 18.13
N VAL A 133 9.90 -17.57 18.35
CA VAL A 133 9.65 -18.79 17.56
C VAL A 133 8.22 -19.27 17.78
N ASP A 134 7.77 -19.33 19.04
CA ASP A 134 6.45 -19.79 19.43
C ASP A 134 5.35 -18.87 18.89
N ALA A 135 5.56 -17.55 18.89
CA ALA A 135 4.64 -16.58 18.28
C ALA A 135 4.51 -16.80 16.76
N GLN A 136 5.62 -17.05 16.07
CA GLN A 136 5.61 -17.36 14.64
C GLN A 136 4.92 -18.71 14.37
N GLN A 137 5.20 -19.71 15.20
CA GLN A 137 4.64 -21.05 15.10
C GLN A 137 3.13 -21.04 15.33
N ALA A 138 2.64 -20.39 16.39
CA ALA A 138 1.20 -20.22 16.61
C ALA A 138 0.53 -19.53 15.44
N ARG A 139 1.12 -18.44 14.91
CA ARG A 139 0.58 -17.79 13.71
C ARG A 139 0.50 -18.78 12.54
N ARG A 140 1.57 -19.54 12.29
CA ARG A 140 1.66 -20.50 11.18
C ARG A 140 0.63 -21.63 11.32
N ILE A 141 0.45 -22.14 12.53
CA ILE A 141 -0.52 -23.19 12.88
C ILE A 141 -1.95 -22.66 12.77
N LEU A 142 -2.22 -21.49 13.34
CA LEU A 142 -3.53 -20.83 13.24
C LEU A 142 -3.96 -20.64 11.78
N ASP A 143 -3.09 -20.03 10.97
CA ASP A 143 -3.36 -19.82 9.55
C ASP A 143 -3.52 -21.15 8.80
N ARG A 144 -2.83 -22.22 9.24
CA ARG A 144 -2.97 -23.56 8.70
C ARG A 144 -4.33 -24.17 9.04
N LEU A 145 -4.76 -24.12 10.30
CA LEU A 145 -6.04 -24.65 10.75
C LEU A 145 -7.20 -23.95 10.03
N VAL A 146 -7.17 -22.62 9.97
CA VAL A 146 -8.20 -21.84 9.26
C VAL A 146 -8.17 -22.13 7.76
N GLY A 147 -7.01 -21.96 7.12
CA GLY A 147 -6.90 -22.04 5.67
C GLY A 147 -7.14 -23.45 5.14
N TYR A 148 -6.57 -24.48 5.77
CA TYR A 148 -6.65 -25.86 5.30
C TYR A 148 -8.00 -26.51 5.57
N ASN A 149 -8.75 -26.04 6.57
CA ASN A 149 -10.06 -26.60 6.89
C ASN A 149 -11.21 -25.86 6.16
N ILE A 150 -11.15 -24.53 5.98
CA ILE A 150 -12.21 -23.80 5.26
C ILE A 150 -12.09 -23.96 3.74
N SER A 151 -10.87 -23.98 3.19
CA SER A 151 -10.68 -23.99 1.72
C SER A 151 -11.33 -25.21 1.03
N PRO A 152 -11.23 -26.45 1.55
CA PRO A 152 -11.91 -27.60 0.96
C PRO A 152 -13.44 -27.46 0.93
N ILE A 153 -14.03 -26.88 1.97
CA ILE A 153 -15.48 -26.61 2.03
C ILE A 153 -15.84 -25.63 0.91
N LEU A 154 -15.14 -24.50 0.80
CA LEU A 154 -15.36 -23.53 -0.29
C LEU A 154 -15.12 -24.14 -1.68
N TRP A 155 -14.21 -25.10 -1.82
CA TRP A 155 -13.99 -25.79 -3.10
C TRP A 155 -15.13 -26.73 -3.48
N LYS A 156 -15.69 -27.44 -2.49
CA LYS A 156 -16.83 -28.34 -2.65
C LYS A 156 -18.12 -27.56 -2.93
N LYS A 157 -18.30 -26.41 -2.27
CA LYS A 157 -19.55 -25.65 -2.28
C LYS A 157 -19.58 -24.53 -3.32
N VAL A 158 -18.44 -23.93 -3.69
CA VAL A 158 -18.39 -22.80 -4.63
C VAL A 158 -17.50 -23.09 -5.83
N LYS A 159 -16.17 -23.12 -5.65
CA LYS A 159 -15.20 -23.29 -6.74
C LYS A 159 -13.83 -23.71 -6.22
N LYS A 160 -13.11 -24.54 -6.99
CA LYS A 160 -11.71 -24.89 -6.68
C LYS A 160 -10.80 -23.66 -6.69
N GLY A 161 -9.84 -23.63 -5.78
CA GLY A 161 -8.80 -22.59 -5.72
C GLY A 161 -9.16 -21.35 -4.91
N LEU A 162 -10.29 -21.37 -4.19
CA LEU A 162 -10.66 -20.36 -3.20
C LEU A 162 -9.90 -20.57 -1.88
N SER A 163 -9.86 -19.54 -1.05
CA SER A 163 -9.28 -19.60 0.29
C SER A 163 -9.94 -18.59 1.22
N ALA A 164 -10.18 -18.98 2.46
CA ALA A 164 -10.54 -18.06 3.55
C ALA A 164 -9.42 -18.02 4.58
N GLY A 165 -9.32 -16.92 5.31
CA GLY A 165 -8.31 -16.74 6.33
C GLY A 165 -8.58 -15.45 7.10
N ARG A 166 -8.23 -15.43 8.38
CA ARG A 166 -8.59 -14.37 9.32
C ARG A 166 -8.35 -12.96 8.77
N VAL A 167 -7.12 -12.66 8.34
CA VAL A 167 -6.76 -11.33 7.83
C VAL A 167 -7.35 -11.05 6.42
N GLN A 168 -7.35 -12.05 5.52
CA GLN A 168 -7.86 -11.86 4.15
C GLN A 168 -9.37 -11.69 4.08
N SER A 169 -10.11 -12.41 4.92
CA SER A 169 -11.58 -12.35 4.98
C SER A 169 -12.03 -11.01 5.53
N VAL A 170 -11.35 -10.48 6.56
CA VAL A 170 -11.65 -9.14 7.08
C VAL A 170 -11.30 -8.04 6.07
N ALA A 171 -10.16 -8.13 5.38
CA ALA A 171 -9.82 -7.17 4.33
C ALA A 171 -10.86 -7.16 3.20
N LEU A 172 -11.38 -8.33 2.81
CA LEU A 172 -12.48 -8.47 1.85
C LEU A 172 -13.78 -7.84 2.39
N ARG A 173 -14.14 -8.13 3.65
CA ARG A 173 -15.29 -7.52 4.33
C ARG A 173 -15.23 -6.00 4.28
N LEU A 174 -14.12 -5.38 4.67
CA LEU A 174 -13.99 -3.92 4.65
C LEU A 174 -14.31 -3.34 3.26
N ILE A 175 -13.87 -4.00 2.19
CA ILE A 175 -14.13 -3.56 0.81
C ILE A 175 -15.62 -3.72 0.46
N ILE A 176 -16.26 -4.81 0.88
CA ILE A 176 -17.69 -5.06 0.64
C ILE A 176 -18.56 -4.12 1.46
N ASP A 177 -18.26 -3.91 2.75
CA ASP A 177 -18.95 -2.97 3.61
C ASP A 177 -18.93 -1.55 3.01
N ARG A 178 -17.76 -1.11 2.51
CA ARG A 178 -17.66 0.17 1.77
C ARG A 178 -18.48 0.19 0.49
N GLU A 179 -18.55 -0.92 -0.26
CA GLU A 179 -19.38 -0.96 -1.46
C GLU A 179 -20.88 -0.90 -1.12
N ASN A 180 -21.29 -1.52 -0.01
CA ASN A 180 -22.66 -1.45 0.49
C ASN A 180 -22.99 -0.05 1.01
N GLU A 181 -22.06 0.63 1.70
CA GLU A 181 -22.19 2.05 2.06
C GLU A 181 -22.43 2.92 0.81
N ILE A 182 -21.68 2.69 -0.27
CA ILE A 182 -21.82 3.43 -1.52
C ILE A 182 -23.17 3.14 -2.20
N LYS A 183 -23.60 1.88 -2.24
CA LYS A 183 -24.88 1.48 -2.87
C LYS A 183 -26.10 2.01 -2.13
N ASN A 184 -26.04 2.05 -0.80
CA ASN A 184 -27.14 2.50 0.06
C ASN A 184 -27.10 4.02 0.32
N PHE A 185 -26.08 4.72 -0.18
CA PHE A 185 -25.93 6.15 0.02
C PHE A 185 -26.98 6.93 -0.79
N THR A 186 -27.76 7.75 -0.09
CA THR A 186 -28.69 8.69 -0.73
C THR A 186 -28.05 10.08 -0.72
N PRO A 187 -27.74 10.68 -1.88
CA PRO A 187 -27.19 12.02 -1.94
C PRO A 187 -28.15 13.05 -1.33
N GLU A 188 -27.62 13.88 -0.44
CA GLU A 188 -28.32 14.99 0.18
C GLU A 188 -27.90 16.27 -0.53
N GLU A 189 -28.89 17.09 -0.90
CA GLU A 189 -28.67 18.41 -1.47
C GLU A 189 -28.07 19.34 -0.40
N TYR A 190 -27.08 20.12 -0.80
CA TYR A 190 -26.61 21.25 -0.01
C TYR A 190 -26.10 22.35 -0.93
N TRP A 191 -26.07 23.58 -0.43
CA TRP A 191 -25.62 24.73 -1.18
C TRP A 191 -24.40 25.38 -0.52
N SER A 192 -23.50 25.88 -1.35
CA SER A 192 -22.48 26.85 -0.94
C SER A 192 -22.76 28.17 -1.63
N ILE A 193 -22.43 29.29 -0.96
CA ILE A 193 -22.41 30.59 -1.61
C ILE A 193 -20.97 31.08 -1.47
N ASP A 194 -20.21 31.03 -2.55
CA ASP A 194 -18.88 31.61 -2.61
C ASP A 194 -18.99 33.02 -3.15
N GLY A 195 -18.17 33.94 -2.66
CA GLY A 195 -18.18 35.33 -3.08
C GLY A 195 -16.78 35.84 -3.39
N GLN A 196 -16.71 36.66 -4.44
CA GLN A 196 -15.53 37.46 -4.76
C GLN A 196 -15.71 38.85 -4.14
N PHE A 197 -14.73 39.26 -3.35
CA PHE A 197 -14.72 40.53 -2.65
C PHE A 197 -13.46 41.31 -3.00
N GLU A 198 -13.51 42.63 -2.87
CA GLU A 198 -12.38 43.51 -3.03
C GLU A 198 -12.19 44.43 -1.83
N LYS A 199 -10.93 44.64 -1.48
CA LYS A 199 -10.51 45.75 -0.62
C LYS A 199 -9.50 46.60 -1.37
N GLY A 200 -9.89 47.83 -1.70
CA GLY A 200 -9.10 48.68 -2.59
C GLY A 200 -9.00 48.07 -3.99
N LYS A 201 -7.80 47.65 -4.43
CA LYS A 201 -7.58 46.97 -5.72
C LYS A 201 -7.28 45.47 -5.58
N LYS A 202 -7.41 44.90 -4.39
CA LYS A 202 -7.06 43.49 -4.12
C LYS A 202 -8.32 42.66 -3.96
N ALA A 203 -8.51 41.71 -4.87
CA ALA A 203 -9.58 40.73 -4.81
C ALA A 203 -9.25 39.56 -3.86
N PHE A 204 -10.27 38.98 -3.25
CA PHE A 204 -10.17 37.82 -2.38
C PHE A 204 -11.50 37.07 -2.30
N GLU A 205 -11.44 35.79 -1.92
CA GLU A 205 -12.61 34.92 -1.81
C GLU A 205 -13.08 34.78 -0.36
N ALA A 206 -14.39 34.78 -0.17
CA ALA A 206 -15.03 34.41 1.09
C ALA A 206 -16.23 33.49 0.81
N SER A 207 -16.51 32.55 1.71
CA SER A 207 -17.66 31.67 1.60
C SER A 207 -18.68 31.99 2.68
N PHE A 208 -19.96 31.83 2.38
CA PHE A 208 -21.03 32.03 3.35
C PHE A 208 -20.79 31.18 4.60
N TYR A 209 -20.93 31.83 5.76
CA TYR A 209 -20.73 31.21 7.06
C TYR A 209 -22.04 31.02 7.82
N GLY A 210 -22.92 32.02 7.83
CA GLY A 210 -24.19 31.94 8.54
C GLY A 210 -24.94 33.26 8.66
N ALA A 211 -25.98 33.26 9.50
CA ALA A 211 -26.70 34.45 9.93
C ALA A 211 -26.37 34.73 11.41
N GLY A 212 -25.76 35.88 11.71
CA GLY A 212 -25.27 36.19 13.06
C GLY A 212 -23.98 35.45 13.44
N LYS A 213 -23.90 34.87 14.65
CA LYS A 213 -22.66 34.28 15.21
C LYS A 213 -22.48 32.77 14.92
N GLU A 214 -23.53 32.08 14.47
CA GLU A 214 -23.51 30.62 14.30
C GLU A 214 -23.38 30.21 12.84
N LYS A 215 -22.76 29.04 12.61
CA LYS A 215 -22.59 28.49 11.27
C LYS A 215 -23.91 27.88 10.80
N VAL A 216 -24.42 28.32 9.65
CA VAL A 216 -25.68 27.81 9.06
C VAL A 216 -25.35 26.97 7.84
N LYS A 217 -25.94 25.77 7.74
CA LYS A 217 -25.87 24.92 6.54
C LYS A 217 -27.06 25.25 5.64
N LEU A 218 -26.82 25.40 4.34
CA LEU A 218 -27.86 25.61 3.33
C LEU A 218 -28.22 24.26 2.70
N THR A 219 -29.49 23.86 2.79
CA THR A 219 -29.96 22.53 2.37
C THR A 219 -30.81 22.58 1.09
N ASN A 220 -31.24 23.76 0.64
CA ASN A 220 -32.04 23.93 -0.57
C ASN A 220 -31.90 25.33 -1.18
N GLU A 221 -32.42 25.51 -2.40
CA GLU A 221 -32.37 26.77 -3.14
C GLU A 221 -33.19 27.89 -2.49
N GLU A 222 -34.30 27.57 -1.82
CA GLU A 222 -35.18 28.56 -1.16
C GLU A 222 -34.43 29.31 -0.05
N GLN A 223 -33.66 28.58 0.77
CA GLN A 223 -32.79 29.18 1.78
C GLN A 223 -31.70 30.07 1.17
N VAL A 224 -31.14 29.68 0.02
CA VAL A 224 -30.19 30.51 -0.73
C VAL A 224 -30.86 31.82 -1.17
N LYS A 225 -32.05 31.74 -1.77
CA LYS A 225 -32.83 32.92 -2.19
C LYS A 225 -33.16 33.83 -1.01
N GLU A 226 -33.53 33.27 0.14
CA GLU A 226 -33.79 34.03 1.36
C GLU A 226 -32.53 34.78 1.86
N ILE A 227 -31.38 34.09 1.90
CA ILE A 227 -30.11 34.69 2.32
C ILE A 227 -29.66 35.78 1.33
N LEU A 228 -29.77 35.52 0.02
CA LEU A 228 -29.43 36.51 -1.00
C LEU A 228 -30.35 37.75 -0.94
N GLY A 229 -31.64 37.56 -0.68
CA GLY A 229 -32.62 38.64 -0.54
C GLY A 229 -32.45 39.51 0.70
N LYS A 230 -31.81 39.00 1.77
CA LYS A 230 -31.49 39.78 2.97
C LYS A 230 -30.36 40.79 2.74
N MET A 231 -29.48 40.54 1.78
CA MET A 231 -28.32 41.41 1.56
C MET A 231 -28.71 42.73 0.89
N LYS A 232 -28.11 43.83 1.34
CA LYS A 232 -28.35 45.18 0.81
C LYS A 232 -27.07 45.76 0.21
N GLY A 233 -27.12 46.09 -1.08
CA GLY A 233 -26.00 46.67 -1.79
C GLY A 233 -24.80 45.72 -1.92
N ASN A 234 -23.61 46.30 -2.04
CA ASN A 234 -22.37 45.58 -2.26
C ASN A 234 -21.36 45.74 -1.11
N ASP A 235 -21.65 46.57 -0.10
CA ASP A 235 -20.71 46.89 0.96
C ASP A 235 -20.86 45.91 2.14
N PHE A 236 -19.76 45.32 2.59
CA PHE A 236 -19.71 44.41 3.73
C PHE A 236 -18.77 44.98 4.79
N ASN A 237 -19.21 44.93 6.04
CA ASN A 237 -18.41 45.37 7.18
C ASN A 237 -17.55 44.23 7.69
N VAL A 238 -16.27 44.49 7.93
CA VAL A 238 -15.38 43.57 8.62
C VAL A 238 -15.72 43.61 10.10
N THR A 239 -16.35 42.54 10.61
CA THR A 239 -16.82 42.49 12.01
C THR A 239 -15.88 41.74 12.94
N LYS A 240 -15.03 40.88 12.38
CA LYS A 240 -14.05 40.12 13.15
C LYS A 240 -12.81 39.79 12.34
N VAL A 241 -11.64 40.04 12.91
CA VAL A 241 -10.35 39.62 12.32
C VAL A 241 -9.60 38.76 13.33
N THR A 242 -9.49 37.47 13.05
CA THR A 242 -8.76 36.52 13.91
C THR A 242 -7.43 36.14 13.26
N LYS A 243 -6.32 36.55 13.86
CA LYS A 243 -4.96 36.15 13.45
C LYS A 243 -4.42 35.11 14.43
N LYS A 244 -3.94 33.97 13.91
CA LYS A 244 -3.34 32.92 14.73
C LYS A 244 -2.10 32.37 14.03
N GLU A 245 -1.06 32.15 14.82
CA GLU A 245 0.09 31.37 14.41
C GLU A 245 -0.23 29.89 14.66
N ARG A 246 -0.15 29.06 13.62
CA ARG A 246 -0.34 27.61 13.71
C ARG A 246 0.96 26.90 13.35
N LYS A 247 1.38 25.99 14.23
CA LYS A 247 2.50 25.07 13.93
C LYS A 247 1.97 23.79 13.29
N ARG A 248 2.61 23.38 12.20
CA ARG A 248 2.43 22.05 11.60
C ARG A 248 3.69 21.26 11.87
N ASN A 249 3.56 20.15 12.58
CA ASN A 249 4.69 19.28 12.90
C ASN A 249 5.03 18.38 11.72
N PRO A 250 6.32 18.01 11.55
CA PRO A 250 6.69 16.99 10.59
C PRO A 250 6.05 15.65 10.98
N ALA A 251 5.81 14.83 9.97
CA ALA A 251 5.35 13.47 10.19
C ALA A 251 6.56 12.56 10.53
N PRO A 252 6.39 11.52 11.37
CA PRO A 252 7.49 10.70 11.86
C PRO A 252 8.16 9.91 10.73
N SER A 253 9.36 9.41 11.00
CA SER A 253 10.05 8.46 10.10
C SER A 253 9.16 7.26 9.76
N PHE A 254 9.39 6.65 8.60
CA PHE A 254 8.48 5.64 8.07
C PHE A 254 8.38 4.40 8.96
N THR A 255 7.16 3.96 9.21
CA THR A 255 6.80 2.56 9.48
C THR A 255 6.54 1.83 8.15
N THR A 256 6.30 0.53 8.21
CA THR A 256 5.95 -0.26 7.02
C THR A 256 4.65 0.20 6.37
N SER A 257 3.62 0.46 7.18
CA SER A 257 2.32 0.93 6.72
C SER A 257 2.44 2.30 6.05
N SER A 258 3.05 3.28 6.75
CA SER A 258 3.20 4.63 6.22
C SER A 258 4.07 4.68 4.95
N LEU A 259 5.10 3.82 4.84
CA LEU A 259 5.87 3.68 3.60
C LEU A 259 5.01 3.15 2.44
N GLN A 260 4.20 2.11 2.68
CA GLN A 260 3.31 1.56 1.66
C GLN A 260 2.28 2.60 1.19
N GLN A 261 1.70 3.36 2.13
CA GLN A 261 0.76 4.44 1.84
C GLN A 261 1.38 5.53 0.97
N GLU A 262 2.52 6.10 1.38
CA GLU A 262 3.14 7.20 0.66
C GLU A 262 3.76 6.75 -0.68
N ALA A 263 4.27 5.52 -0.76
CA ALA A 263 4.71 4.95 -2.04
C ALA A 263 3.54 4.76 -3.02
N ALA A 264 2.35 4.38 -2.53
CA ALA A 264 1.15 4.32 -3.37
C ALA A 264 0.71 5.72 -3.83
N ARG A 265 0.67 6.71 -2.93
CA ARG A 265 0.23 8.08 -3.22
C ARG A 265 1.20 8.83 -4.14
N LYS A 266 2.49 8.87 -3.79
CA LYS A 266 3.50 9.69 -4.48
C LYS A 266 4.18 8.95 -5.63
N LEU A 267 4.39 7.64 -5.50
CA LEU A 267 5.17 6.87 -6.48
C LEU A 267 4.30 6.02 -7.41
N ASN A 268 3.02 5.84 -7.09
CA ASN A 268 2.11 4.89 -7.74
C ASN A 268 2.61 3.45 -7.64
N PHE A 269 3.28 3.09 -6.54
CA PHE A 269 3.73 1.73 -6.29
C PHE A 269 2.69 0.96 -5.49
N ARG A 270 2.40 -0.27 -5.93
CA ARG A 270 1.59 -1.22 -5.15
C ARG A 270 2.39 -1.70 -3.94
N ALA A 271 1.70 -2.05 -2.86
CA ALA A 271 2.31 -2.51 -1.60
C ALA A 271 3.36 -3.61 -1.82
N ARG A 272 3.04 -4.62 -2.65
CA ARG A 272 3.98 -5.70 -3.00
C ARG A 272 5.25 -5.20 -3.70
N LYS A 273 5.12 -4.22 -4.61
CA LYS A 273 6.27 -3.64 -5.31
C LYS A 273 7.12 -2.81 -4.35
N THR A 274 6.49 -2.02 -3.48
CA THR A 274 7.15 -1.24 -2.44
C THR A 274 8.01 -2.13 -1.55
N MET A 275 7.44 -3.22 -1.02
CA MET A 275 8.18 -4.14 -0.14
C MET A 275 9.32 -4.86 -0.86
N MET A 276 9.13 -5.28 -2.12
CA MET A 276 10.19 -5.89 -2.91
C MET A 276 11.39 -4.94 -3.11
N LEU A 277 11.12 -3.67 -3.42
CA LEU A 277 12.17 -2.65 -3.60
C LEU A 277 12.84 -2.28 -2.27
N ALA A 278 12.05 -2.13 -1.20
CA ALA A 278 12.58 -1.87 0.14
C ALA A 278 13.50 -3.01 0.61
N GLN A 279 13.13 -4.26 0.35
CA GLN A 279 13.99 -5.41 0.65
C GLN A 279 15.33 -5.33 -0.10
N GLN A 280 15.32 -4.96 -1.39
CA GLN A 280 16.57 -4.77 -2.13
C GLN A 280 17.44 -3.64 -1.55
N LEU A 281 16.82 -2.53 -1.14
CA LEU A 281 17.52 -1.42 -0.50
C LEU A 281 18.14 -1.85 0.85
N TYR A 282 17.47 -2.71 1.62
CA TYR A 282 17.95 -3.22 2.90
C TYR A 282 19.08 -4.25 2.75
N GLU A 283 18.88 -5.28 1.91
CA GLU A 283 19.84 -6.40 1.75
C GLU A 283 21.18 -5.98 1.13
N GLY A 284 21.15 -4.90 0.35
CA GLY A 284 22.31 -4.21 -0.16
C GLY A 284 22.43 -4.22 -1.67
N LEU A 285 22.89 -3.09 -2.21
CA LEU A 285 23.08 -2.86 -3.63
C LEU A 285 24.51 -2.40 -3.89
N ASN A 286 25.09 -2.80 -5.02
CA ASN A 286 26.40 -2.30 -5.42
C ASN A 286 26.28 -0.84 -5.86
N ILE A 287 26.85 0.07 -5.07
CA ILE A 287 26.82 1.52 -5.30
C ILE A 287 28.13 2.08 -5.85
N GLY A 288 28.90 1.27 -6.59
CA GLY A 288 30.15 1.71 -7.24
C GLY A 288 31.35 1.59 -6.31
N LYS A 289 32.02 2.71 -5.98
CA LYS A 289 33.28 2.72 -5.21
C LYS A 289 33.12 2.17 -3.78
N GLU A 290 31.97 2.38 -3.14
CA GLU A 290 31.64 1.81 -1.82
C GLU A 290 31.27 0.31 -1.90
N GLY A 291 31.08 -0.23 -3.11
CA GLY A 291 30.60 -1.59 -3.39
C GLY A 291 29.20 -1.87 -2.80
N THR A 292 28.94 -3.10 -2.35
CA THR A 292 27.59 -3.53 -1.92
C THR A 292 27.23 -3.05 -0.52
N VAL A 293 26.26 -2.14 -0.39
CA VAL A 293 25.85 -1.56 0.90
C VAL A 293 24.34 -1.58 1.07
N GLY A 294 23.85 -1.89 2.27
CA GLY A 294 22.45 -1.69 2.66
C GLY A 294 22.14 -0.20 2.80
N LEU A 295 21.21 0.31 2.01
CA LEU A 295 20.87 1.73 1.92
C LEU A 295 19.82 2.17 2.94
N ILE A 296 18.98 1.26 3.42
CA ILE A 296 17.96 1.54 4.44
C ILE A 296 18.02 0.53 5.59
N THR A 297 17.44 0.91 6.72
CA THR A 297 17.13 0.01 7.83
C THR A 297 16.04 -1.00 7.48
N TYR A 298 15.81 -1.99 8.34
CA TYR A 298 14.85 -3.06 8.12
C TYR A 298 13.44 -2.53 7.82
N MET A 299 12.86 -3.01 6.72
CA MET A 299 11.62 -2.45 6.15
C MET A 299 10.33 -3.02 6.75
N ARG A 300 10.41 -4.01 7.66
CA ARG A 300 9.25 -4.58 8.36
C ARG A 300 9.30 -4.16 9.82
N THR A 301 8.78 -2.97 10.06
CA THR A 301 8.76 -2.31 11.36
C THR A 301 7.45 -1.53 11.53
N ASP A 302 6.92 -1.53 12.73
CA ASP A 302 5.86 -0.67 13.24
C ASP A 302 6.44 0.49 14.10
N SER A 303 7.75 0.49 14.32
CA SER A 303 8.46 1.50 15.10
C SER A 303 8.71 2.78 14.30
N THR A 304 8.53 3.92 14.95
CA THR A 304 8.96 5.24 14.45
C THR A 304 10.25 5.73 15.12
N ARG A 305 10.85 4.88 15.98
CA ARG A 305 12.07 5.19 16.74
C ARG A 305 13.26 5.39 15.80
N VAL A 306 14.13 6.33 16.15
CA VAL A 306 15.41 6.59 15.45
C VAL A 306 16.54 6.51 16.48
N SER A 307 17.63 5.86 16.12
CA SER A 307 18.86 5.77 16.92
C SER A 307 19.52 7.13 17.13
N ASP A 308 20.22 7.31 18.25
CA ASP A 308 20.85 8.59 18.57
C ASP A 308 22.00 8.96 17.64
N THR A 309 22.68 7.96 17.06
CA THR A 309 23.64 8.15 15.99
C THR A 309 22.97 8.76 14.76
N ALA A 310 21.87 8.18 14.28
CA ALA A 310 21.14 8.69 13.13
C ALA A 310 20.52 10.08 13.35
N LYS A 311 20.08 10.39 14.58
CA LYS A 311 19.64 11.76 14.94
C LYS A 311 20.79 12.76 14.86
N THR A 312 21.96 12.39 15.39
CA THR A 312 23.17 13.23 15.35
C THR A 312 23.63 13.49 13.91
N ASP A 313 23.63 12.45 13.08
CA ASP A 313 23.99 12.55 11.66
C ASP A 313 23.00 13.45 10.90
N ALA A 314 21.71 13.27 11.12
CA ALA A 314 20.68 14.11 10.51
C ALA A 314 20.78 15.57 10.95
N LYS A 315 21.04 15.82 12.25
CA LYS A 315 21.25 17.16 12.78
C LYS A 315 22.43 17.85 12.10
N SER A 316 23.57 17.15 11.98
CA SER A 316 24.77 17.67 11.33
C SER A 316 24.51 18.00 9.86
N TYR A 317 23.84 17.09 9.14
CA TYR A 317 23.43 17.32 7.75
C TYR A 317 22.48 18.52 7.61
N LEU A 318 21.49 18.66 8.49
CA LEU A 318 20.53 19.77 8.47
C LEU A 318 21.20 21.11 8.74
N GLU A 319 22.14 21.16 9.68
CA GLU A 319 22.91 22.36 9.99
C GLU A 319 23.71 22.84 8.77
N GLU A 320 24.37 21.92 8.06
CA GLU A 320 25.15 22.23 6.86
C GLU A 320 24.28 22.59 5.65
N ALA A 321 23.22 21.82 5.39
CA ALA A 321 22.44 21.94 4.16
C ALA A 321 21.28 22.96 4.25
N TYR A 322 20.71 23.19 5.43
CA TYR A 322 19.51 24.02 5.61
C TYR A 322 19.68 25.17 6.61
N GLY A 323 20.63 25.09 7.55
CA GLY A 323 20.83 26.06 8.61
C GLY A 323 20.24 25.63 9.96
N LYS A 324 20.73 26.25 11.04
CA LYS A 324 20.39 25.89 12.44
C LYS A 324 18.89 26.01 12.74
N GLU A 325 18.20 26.95 12.10
CA GLU A 325 16.77 27.21 12.29
C GLU A 325 15.87 26.08 11.75
N TYR A 326 16.38 25.23 10.87
CA TYR A 326 15.65 24.07 10.32
C TYR A 326 15.82 22.80 11.15
N ILE A 327 16.64 22.81 12.20
CA ILE A 327 16.85 21.67 13.09
C ILE A 327 15.65 21.54 14.04
N GLY A 328 15.04 20.36 14.09
CA GLY A 328 13.97 20.06 15.04
C GLY A 328 14.49 19.97 16.47
N ASN A 329 13.94 20.78 17.39
CA ASN A 329 14.29 20.75 18.81
C ASN A 329 13.52 19.70 19.62
N ALA A 330 12.57 18.99 19.01
CA ALA A 330 11.71 18.05 19.71
C ALA A 330 12.19 16.61 19.48
N THR A 331 12.72 16.01 20.54
CA THR A 331 12.52 14.60 20.83
C THR A 331 11.03 14.32 20.73
N HIS A 332 10.55 13.90 19.56
CA HIS A 332 9.31 13.14 19.48
C HIS A 332 9.58 11.85 20.27
N ALA A 333 9.43 11.92 21.59
CA ALA A 333 9.10 10.75 22.36
C ALA A 333 7.83 10.25 21.68
N SER A 334 7.96 9.19 20.88
CA SER A 334 6.82 8.39 20.49
C SER A 334 5.99 8.21 21.76
N LYS A 335 4.66 8.27 21.69
CA LYS A 335 3.86 7.62 22.71
C LYS A 335 4.47 6.23 22.82
N LYS A 336 5.18 5.95 23.92
CA LYS A 336 5.73 4.62 24.17
C LYS A 336 4.52 3.71 24.08
N SER A 337 4.37 2.98 22.97
CA SER A 337 3.67 1.71 23.11
C SER A 337 4.52 0.99 24.14
N ALA A 338 3.91 0.54 25.22
CA ALA A 338 4.61 -0.19 26.28
C ALA A 338 5.12 -1.57 25.81
N LYS A 339 5.33 -1.74 24.50
CA LYS A 339 5.25 -3.01 23.76
C LYS A 339 6.34 -3.21 22.70
N ALA A 340 7.17 -2.21 22.42
CA ALA A 340 8.31 -2.43 21.54
C ALA A 340 9.52 -2.80 22.40
N GLN A 341 9.98 -4.05 22.30
CA GLN A 341 11.39 -4.36 22.57
C GLN A 341 12.24 -3.26 21.90
N ASP A 342 13.24 -2.71 22.61
CA ASP A 342 14.10 -1.60 22.18
C ASP A 342 14.91 -1.89 20.89
N ALA A 343 14.65 -3.04 20.25
CA ALA A 343 15.33 -3.56 19.07
C ALA A 343 14.86 -2.94 17.75
N HIS A 344 13.59 -2.53 17.56
CA HIS A 344 13.11 -2.10 16.22
C HIS A 344 13.28 -0.59 15.98
N GLU A 345 13.72 -0.24 14.78
CA GLU A 345 13.92 1.14 14.31
C GLU A 345 12.97 1.46 13.15
N ALA A 346 12.72 2.74 12.91
CA ALA A 346 12.00 3.23 11.74
C ALA A 346 12.75 2.89 10.44
N ILE A 347 12.02 2.89 9.33
CA ILE A 347 12.57 2.79 7.98
C ILE A 347 13.21 4.14 7.61
N ARG A 348 14.54 4.17 7.59
CA ARG A 348 15.35 5.36 7.31
C ARG A 348 16.58 4.98 6.47
N PRO A 349 17.28 5.95 5.87
CA PRO A 349 18.60 5.70 5.29
C PRO A 349 19.59 5.22 6.35
N THR A 350 20.47 4.29 5.98
CA THR A 350 21.61 3.88 6.83
C THR A 350 22.67 4.97 6.95
N SER A 351 22.67 5.95 6.04
CA SER A 351 23.48 7.16 6.12
C SER A 351 22.78 8.30 5.39
N VAL A 352 22.69 9.46 6.02
CA VAL A 352 22.12 10.68 5.43
C VAL A 352 23.00 11.26 4.32
N MET A 353 24.31 11.01 4.38
CA MET A 353 25.29 11.52 3.42
C MET A 353 25.18 10.84 2.04
N ARG A 354 24.49 9.71 1.95
CA ARG A 354 24.11 9.10 0.67
C ARG A 354 22.92 9.85 0.05
N HIS A 355 23.14 11.12 -0.28
CA HIS A 355 22.08 11.97 -0.84
C HIS A 355 21.47 11.34 -2.10
N PRO A 356 20.13 11.34 -2.27
CA PRO A 356 19.48 10.64 -3.39
C PRO A 356 20.03 11.04 -4.78
N ASP A 357 20.47 12.27 -4.96
CA ASP A 357 21.00 12.73 -6.25
C ASP A 357 22.31 12.05 -6.65
N THR A 358 23.15 11.65 -5.69
CA THR A 358 24.40 10.93 -5.98
C THR A 358 24.15 9.47 -6.39
N LEU A 359 23.01 8.90 -5.99
CA LEU A 359 22.62 7.52 -6.29
C LEU A 359 21.79 7.38 -7.58
N LYS A 360 21.42 8.49 -8.22
CA LYS A 360 20.51 8.50 -9.39
C LYS A 360 21.02 7.70 -10.58
N ASN A 361 22.34 7.70 -10.81
CA ASN A 361 22.97 6.98 -11.91
C ASN A 361 23.32 5.53 -11.57
N VAL A 362 23.16 5.12 -10.31
CA VAL A 362 23.55 3.81 -9.81
C VAL A 362 22.34 2.93 -9.54
N LEU A 363 21.28 3.53 -8.99
CA LEU A 363 20.03 2.84 -8.72
C LEU A 363 19.13 2.82 -9.96
N SER A 364 18.37 1.73 -10.12
CA SER A 364 17.27 1.72 -11.07
C SER A 364 16.25 2.82 -10.73
N ARG A 365 15.51 3.30 -11.72
CA ARG A 365 14.53 4.39 -11.55
C ARG A 365 13.60 4.19 -10.36
N ASP A 366 13.09 2.97 -10.16
CA ASP A 366 12.14 2.71 -9.08
C ASP A 366 12.81 2.56 -7.71
N LEU A 367 14.02 1.98 -7.65
CA LEU A 367 14.83 1.95 -6.42
C LEU A 367 15.21 3.36 -5.98
N HIS A 368 15.67 4.19 -6.92
CA HIS A 368 16.02 5.59 -6.66
C HIS A 368 14.82 6.36 -6.10
N ARG A 369 13.64 6.23 -6.72
CA ARG A 369 12.43 6.92 -6.28
C ARG A 369 11.98 6.49 -4.89
N LEU A 370 12.05 5.19 -4.56
CA LEU A 370 11.70 4.71 -3.23
C LEU A 370 12.73 5.16 -2.19
N TYR A 371 14.01 5.06 -2.49
CA TYR A 371 15.08 5.54 -1.61
C TYR A 371 14.96 7.04 -1.33
N LYS A 372 14.74 7.84 -2.38
CA LYS A 372 14.51 9.28 -2.27
C LYS A 372 13.34 9.59 -1.34
N LEU A 373 12.21 8.89 -1.50
CA LEU A 373 11.05 9.05 -0.63
C LEU A 373 11.40 8.77 0.85
N ILE A 374 12.11 7.65 1.12
CA ILE A 374 12.55 7.28 2.48
C ILE A 374 13.49 8.32 3.06
N TRP A 375 14.44 8.80 2.26
CA TRP A 375 15.42 9.80 2.67
C TRP A 375 14.76 11.15 2.99
N GLU A 376 13.89 11.65 2.11
CA GLU A 376 13.18 12.93 2.31
C GLU A 376 12.29 12.88 3.55
N ARG A 377 11.58 11.77 3.77
CA ARG A 377 10.75 11.56 4.95
C ARG A 377 11.57 11.54 6.23
N PHE A 378 12.71 10.83 6.23
CA PHE A 378 13.59 10.74 7.39
C PHE A 378 14.12 12.13 7.77
N ILE A 379 14.74 12.85 6.82
CA ILE A 379 15.30 14.17 7.10
C ILE A 379 14.20 15.15 7.52
N ALA A 380 13.05 15.17 6.83
CA ALA A 380 11.94 16.02 7.22
C ALA A 380 11.41 15.72 8.63
N SER A 381 11.44 14.45 9.07
CA SER A 381 11.05 14.09 10.44
C SER A 381 11.98 14.65 11.53
N GLN A 382 13.20 15.05 11.15
CA GLN A 382 14.19 15.67 12.03
C GLN A 382 14.22 17.21 11.88
N MET A 383 13.39 17.79 11.02
CA MET A 383 13.33 19.24 10.78
C MET A 383 12.40 19.96 11.76
N ALA A 384 12.57 21.27 11.89
CA ALA A 384 11.67 22.13 12.65
C ALA A 384 10.24 22.14 12.06
N PRO A 385 9.20 22.31 12.91
CA PRO A 385 7.82 22.50 12.45
C PRO A 385 7.69 23.67 11.48
N ALA A 386 6.76 23.55 10.53
CA ALA A 386 6.36 24.69 9.72
C ALA A 386 5.48 25.63 10.55
N VAL A 387 5.64 26.94 10.37
CA VAL A 387 4.85 27.98 11.01
C VAL A 387 3.99 28.66 9.95
N LEU A 388 2.68 28.62 10.16
CA LEU A 388 1.67 29.18 9.28
C LEU A 388 1.00 30.36 9.99
N ASP A 389 0.99 31.52 9.35
CA ASP A 389 0.13 32.62 9.77
C ASP A 389 -1.24 32.40 9.14
N THR A 390 -2.25 32.21 9.99
CA THR A 390 -3.64 32.02 9.57
C THR A 390 -4.46 33.23 9.93
N VAL A 391 -5.29 33.68 8.99
CA VAL A 391 -6.16 34.84 9.15
C VAL A 391 -7.57 34.40 8.79
N ALA A 392 -8.52 34.56 9.69
CA ALA A 392 -9.94 34.42 9.40
C ALA A 392 -10.61 35.78 9.54
N VAL A 393 -11.36 36.19 8.52
CA VAL A 393 -12.07 37.47 8.48
C VAL A 393 -13.55 37.22 8.27
N ASP A 394 -14.38 37.75 9.17
CA ASP A 394 -15.84 37.74 9.04
C ASP A 394 -16.31 39.05 8.43
N LEU A 395 -17.08 38.92 7.34
CA LEU A 395 -17.66 40.01 6.56
C LEU A 395 -19.17 39.96 6.77
N GLU A 396 -19.76 41.03 7.26
CA GLU A 396 -21.21 41.11 7.53
C GLU A 396 -21.89 42.08 6.57
N ASN A 397 -23.03 41.67 6.02
CA ASN A 397 -24.01 42.55 5.39
C ASN A 397 -25.41 42.19 5.90
N ASN A 398 -26.03 43.11 6.65
CA ASN A 398 -27.40 42.98 7.15
C ASN A 398 -27.68 41.62 7.86
N GLY A 399 -26.80 41.21 8.78
CA GLY A 399 -26.90 39.94 9.50
C GLY A 399 -26.40 38.70 8.75
N VAL A 400 -26.08 38.80 7.46
CA VAL A 400 -25.50 37.71 6.65
C VAL A 400 -23.97 37.77 6.76
N VAL A 401 -23.34 36.68 7.17
CA VAL A 401 -21.89 36.60 7.40
C VAL A 401 -21.22 35.70 6.36
N PHE A 402 -20.19 36.24 5.70
CA PHE A 402 -19.22 35.49 4.90
C PHE A 402 -17.90 35.41 5.64
N ARG A 403 -17.19 34.29 5.51
CA ARG A 403 -15.86 34.10 6.11
C ARG A 403 -14.80 33.89 5.05
N ALA A 404 -13.81 34.77 5.03
CA ALA A 404 -12.58 34.61 4.27
C ALA A 404 -11.53 33.93 5.14
N ASN A 405 -10.86 32.90 4.63
CA ASN A 405 -9.74 32.25 5.31
C ASN A 405 -8.47 32.41 4.47
N GLY A 406 -7.47 33.02 5.10
CA GLY A 406 -6.12 33.15 4.57
C GLY A 406 -5.14 32.31 5.36
N SER A 407 -4.15 31.78 4.67
CA SER A 407 -3.01 31.11 5.27
C SER A 407 -1.77 31.43 4.44
N GLN A 408 -0.69 31.78 5.12
CA GLN A 408 0.61 32.00 4.52
C GLN A 408 1.69 31.27 5.33
N VAL A 409 2.62 30.63 4.65
CA VAL A 409 3.81 30.05 5.28
C VAL A 409 4.73 31.17 5.78
N LYS A 410 4.81 31.33 7.10
CA LYS A 410 5.77 32.23 7.77
C LYS A 410 7.16 31.59 7.85
N PHE A 411 7.19 30.29 8.15
CA PHE A 411 8.41 29.49 8.14
C PHE A 411 8.11 28.10 7.59
N ALA A 412 8.79 27.70 6.52
CA ALA A 412 8.49 26.45 5.82
C ALA A 412 8.84 25.20 6.65
N GLY A 413 9.84 25.28 7.54
CA GLY A 413 10.30 24.14 8.32
C GLY A 413 10.49 22.89 7.45
N PHE A 414 9.97 21.75 7.93
CA PHE A 414 9.99 20.47 7.21
C PHE A 414 9.28 20.49 5.84
N MET A 415 8.31 21.40 5.61
CA MET A 415 7.56 21.47 4.34
C MET A 415 8.45 21.88 3.16
N LYS A 416 9.63 22.44 3.43
CA LYS A 416 10.65 22.71 2.40
C LYS A 416 11.14 21.43 1.72
N LEU A 417 11.10 20.28 2.43
CA LEU A 417 11.59 19.00 1.94
C LEU A 417 10.46 17.99 1.69
N TYR A 418 9.49 17.89 2.60
CA TYR A 418 8.47 16.84 2.53
C TYR A 418 7.11 17.30 3.05
N VAL A 419 6.06 16.97 2.30
CA VAL A 419 4.65 17.06 2.73
C VAL A 419 3.96 15.74 2.40
N GLU A 420 3.18 15.18 3.31
CA GLU A 420 2.41 13.94 3.06
C GLU A 420 1.45 14.09 1.90
N GLY A 421 1.32 13.02 1.12
CA GLY A 421 0.26 12.94 0.13
C GLY A 421 -1.10 12.71 0.80
N ASN A 422 -2.16 13.20 0.17
CA ASN A 422 -3.52 12.76 0.43
C ASN A 422 -3.99 11.83 -0.69
N ASP A 423 -4.97 10.97 -0.40
CA ASP A 423 -5.50 10.02 -1.40
C ASP A 423 -6.23 10.74 -2.54
N ASP A 424 -6.70 11.97 -2.28
CA ASP A 424 -7.60 12.73 -3.16
C ASP A 424 -6.91 13.96 -3.78
N GLN A 425 -5.58 14.06 -3.69
CA GLN A 425 -4.70 15.05 -4.35
C GLN A 425 -5.09 16.53 -4.17
N VAL A 426 -5.65 16.90 -3.03
CA VAL A 426 -5.97 18.30 -2.73
C VAL A 426 -4.69 19.04 -2.38
N GLU A 427 -4.29 20.01 -3.22
CA GLU A 427 -3.18 20.93 -2.93
C GLU A 427 -3.64 22.01 -1.94
N GLU A 428 -2.95 22.14 -0.80
CA GLU A 428 -3.06 23.32 0.05
C GLU A 428 -2.28 24.46 -0.61
N LYS A 429 -2.98 25.42 -1.22
CA LYS A 429 -2.37 26.63 -1.77
C LYS A 429 -2.38 27.76 -0.74
N ASP A 430 -1.31 28.57 -0.73
CA ASP A 430 -1.31 29.82 0.02
C ASP A 430 -2.46 30.71 -0.45
N ARG A 431 -3.24 31.21 0.51
CA ARG A 431 -4.31 32.16 0.28
C ARG A 431 -3.99 33.40 1.09
N ILE A 432 -3.47 34.42 0.43
CA ILE A 432 -3.10 35.68 1.08
C ILE A 432 -4.32 36.60 1.05
N LEU A 433 -4.82 36.96 2.22
CA LEU A 433 -5.88 37.97 2.33
C LEU A 433 -5.28 39.38 2.38
N PRO A 434 -5.99 40.39 1.83
CA PRO A 434 -5.66 41.79 2.08
C PRO A 434 -5.63 42.10 3.58
N VAL A 435 -4.79 43.05 3.99
CA VAL A 435 -4.76 43.48 5.39
C VAL A 435 -6.09 44.15 5.73
N MET A 436 -6.75 43.65 6.78
CA MET A 436 -8.05 44.10 7.27
C MET A 436 -8.01 44.31 8.79
N VAL A 437 -8.80 45.27 9.25
CA VAL A 437 -9.10 45.57 10.66
C VAL A 437 -10.61 45.62 10.85
N GLU A 438 -11.06 45.42 12.08
CA GLU A 438 -12.49 45.51 12.41
C GLU A 438 -13.00 46.94 12.15
N GLY A 439 -14.17 47.04 11.53
CA GLY A 439 -14.76 48.30 11.07
C GLY A 439 -14.42 48.69 9.63
N ASP A 440 -13.50 47.99 8.96
CA ASP A 440 -13.28 48.19 7.52
C ASP A 440 -14.52 47.86 6.70
N VAL A 441 -14.66 48.53 5.55
CA VAL A 441 -15.68 48.20 4.54
C VAL A 441 -14.99 47.56 3.32
N VAL A 442 -15.52 46.42 2.86
CA VAL A 442 -15.09 45.73 1.63
C VAL A 442 -16.25 45.63 0.66
N LYS A 443 -15.96 45.54 -0.64
CA LYS A 443 -16.99 45.46 -1.68
C LYS A 443 -17.12 44.05 -2.21
N LYS A 444 -18.35 43.57 -2.32
CA LYS A 444 -18.73 42.37 -3.06
C LYS A 444 -18.66 42.68 -4.56
N ILE A 445 -17.86 41.92 -5.29
CA ILE A 445 -17.80 41.92 -6.76
C ILE A 445 -18.90 41.01 -7.29
N ASP A 446 -18.90 39.76 -6.83
CA ASP A 446 -19.80 38.73 -7.33
C ASP A 446 -20.11 37.69 -6.25
N LEU A 447 -21.26 37.03 -6.37
CA LEU A 447 -21.64 35.87 -5.56
C LEU A 447 -22.06 34.74 -6.48
N ASP A 448 -21.55 33.56 -6.19
CA ASP A 448 -21.71 32.36 -6.98
C ASP A 448 -22.32 31.25 -6.10
N PRO A 449 -23.66 31.20 -6.00
CA PRO A 449 -24.36 30.12 -5.34
C PRO A 449 -24.22 28.82 -6.14
N LYS A 450 -23.71 27.78 -5.50
CA LYS A 450 -23.52 26.47 -6.11
C LYS A 450 -24.36 25.43 -5.41
N GLN A 451 -25.15 24.73 -6.20
CA GLN A 451 -25.80 23.50 -5.79
C GLN A 451 -24.77 22.37 -5.76
N HIS A 452 -24.78 21.61 -4.68
CA HIS A 452 -23.97 20.42 -4.52
C HIS A 452 -24.83 19.27 -4.02
N PHE A 453 -24.30 18.07 -4.20
CA PHE A 453 -24.83 16.86 -3.60
C PHE A 453 -23.72 16.19 -2.82
N THR A 454 -24.05 15.70 -1.62
CA THR A 454 -23.11 14.89 -0.85
C THR A 454 -22.68 13.68 -1.70
N GLN A 455 -21.44 13.25 -1.54
CA GLN A 455 -20.86 12.13 -2.27
C GLN A 455 -20.70 10.94 -1.33
N PRO A 456 -20.86 9.70 -1.81
CA PRO A 456 -20.63 8.52 -0.99
C PRO A 456 -19.16 8.45 -0.56
N PRO A 457 -18.84 7.71 0.51
CA PRO A 457 -17.46 7.53 0.94
C PRO A 457 -16.62 6.89 -0.19
N PRO A 458 -15.36 7.33 -0.41
CA PRO A 458 -14.57 6.79 -1.51
C PRO A 458 -14.24 5.32 -1.29
N ARG A 459 -14.25 4.54 -2.37
CA ARG A 459 -13.70 3.17 -2.37
C ARG A 459 -12.26 3.15 -1.84
N TYR A 460 -11.86 2.01 -1.27
CA TYR A 460 -10.51 1.83 -0.76
C TYR A 460 -9.47 1.85 -1.88
N SER A 461 -8.43 2.67 -1.75
CA SER A 461 -7.15 2.46 -2.44
C SER A 461 -6.29 1.46 -1.65
N GLU A 462 -5.16 0.99 -2.22
CA GLU A 462 -4.19 0.22 -1.44
C GLU A 462 -3.69 1.00 -0.22
N ALA A 463 -3.42 2.31 -0.36
CA ALA A 463 -2.99 3.16 0.75
C ALA A 463 -4.06 3.22 1.86
N ARG A 464 -5.31 3.52 1.49
CA ARG A 464 -6.39 3.65 2.47
C ARG A 464 -6.69 2.33 3.16
N LEU A 465 -6.66 1.20 2.44
CA LEU A 465 -6.88 -0.11 3.04
C LEU A 465 -5.76 -0.49 4.02
N VAL A 466 -4.49 -0.26 3.67
CA VAL A 466 -3.37 -0.52 4.58
C VAL A 466 -3.50 0.34 5.84
N LYS A 467 -3.85 1.62 5.69
CA LYS A 467 -4.11 2.52 6.82
C LYS A 467 -5.22 1.99 7.73
N THR A 468 -6.36 1.61 7.16
CA THR A 468 -7.49 1.10 7.93
C THR A 468 -7.17 -0.23 8.61
N LEU A 469 -6.42 -1.13 7.97
CA LEU A 469 -5.97 -2.38 8.61
C LEU A 469 -5.06 -2.09 9.81
N GLU A 470 -4.12 -1.15 9.69
CA GLU A 470 -3.27 -0.71 10.81
C GLU A 470 -4.09 -0.08 11.95
N GLU A 471 -5.02 0.84 11.65
CA GLU A 471 -5.86 1.51 12.65
C GLU A 471 -6.77 0.53 13.42
N LEU A 472 -7.23 -0.53 12.74
CA LEU A 472 -8.04 -1.58 13.35
C LEU A 472 -7.20 -2.67 14.04
N GLY A 473 -5.87 -2.58 14.03
CA GLY A 473 -4.98 -3.59 14.61
C GLY A 473 -4.95 -4.92 13.84
N ILE A 474 -5.42 -4.93 12.59
CA ILE A 474 -5.52 -6.11 11.74
C ILE A 474 -4.26 -6.25 10.88
N GLY A 475 -3.61 -7.40 11.00
CA GLY A 475 -2.36 -7.66 10.31
C GLY A 475 -1.17 -6.92 10.92
N ARG A 476 -0.01 -7.10 10.31
CA ARG A 476 1.29 -6.63 10.80
C ARG A 476 2.14 -6.20 9.59
N PRO A 477 3.28 -5.52 9.78
CA PRO A 477 4.23 -5.19 8.72
C PRO A 477 4.48 -6.29 7.67
N SER A 478 4.55 -7.54 8.12
CA SER A 478 4.78 -8.72 7.27
C SER A 478 3.54 -9.16 6.46
N THR A 479 2.33 -8.73 6.80
CA THR A 479 1.08 -9.29 6.25
C THR A 479 0.23 -8.32 5.43
N TYR A 480 0.45 -7.00 5.49
CA TYR A 480 -0.30 -6.03 4.67
C TYR A 480 -0.22 -6.33 3.16
N ALA A 481 0.98 -6.32 2.58
CA ALA A 481 1.16 -6.54 1.16
C ALA A 481 0.73 -7.95 0.69
N PRO A 482 1.05 -9.06 1.41
CA PRO A 482 0.54 -10.39 1.07
C PRO A 482 -0.99 -10.50 1.10
N THR A 483 -1.66 -9.85 2.06
CA THR A 483 -3.13 -9.87 2.17
C THR A 483 -3.76 -9.25 0.93
N LEU A 484 -3.34 -8.03 0.57
CA LEU A 484 -3.82 -7.31 -0.61
C LEU A 484 -3.55 -8.06 -1.92
N ASP A 485 -2.40 -8.70 -2.05
CA ASP A 485 -2.05 -9.53 -3.22
C ASP A 485 -2.89 -10.81 -3.28
N THR A 486 -3.24 -11.40 -2.13
CA THR A 486 -4.03 -12.63 -2.05
C THR A 486 -5.47 -12.40 -2.49
N ILE A 487 -6.17 -11.42 -1.90
CA ILE A 487 -7.58 -11.13 -2.25
C ILE A 487 -7.74 -10.75 -3.73
N GLN A 488 -6.74 -10.09 -4.33
CA GLN A 488 -6.69 -9.80 -5.77
C GLN A 488 -6.45 -11.07 -6.60
N LYS A 489 -5.46 -11.90 -6.25
CA LYS A 489 -5.12 -13.12 -7.01
C LYS A 489 -6.22 -14.17 -6.97
N ARG A 490 -6.96 -14.25 -5.87
CA ARG A 490 -8.14 -15.12 -5.73
C ARG A 490 -9.35 -14.62 -6.51
N GLY A 491 -9.28 -13.40 -7.04
CA GLY A 491 -10.37 -12.79 -7.80
C GLY A 491 -11.53 -12.34 -6.93
N TYR A 492 -11.33 -12.15 -5.62
CA TYR A 492 -12.37 -11.61 -4.74
C TYR A 492 -12.62 -10.13 -4.99
N VAL A 493 -11.56 -9.41 -5.34
CA VAL A 493 -11.61 -7.99 -5.64
C VAL A 493 -10.90 -7.69 -6.95
N ALA A 494 -11.41 -6.71 -7.68
CA ALA A 494 -10.76 -6.11 -8.83
C ALA A 494 -10.20 -4.73 -8.45
N LEU A 495 -9.29 -4.22 -9.27
CA LEU A 495 -8.86 -2.83 -9.19
C LEU A 495 -9.46 -2.07 -10.38
N ASP A 496 -10.28 -1.07 -10.07
CA ASP A 496 -10.77 -0.08 -11.02
C ASP A 496 -10.29 1.31 -10.61
N ALA A 497 -9.69 2.06 -11.53
CA ALA A 497 -9.06 3.36 -11.25
C ALA A 497 -8.19 3.40 -9.96
N LYS A 498 -7.46 2.29 -9.66
CA LYS A 498 -6.65 2.08 -8.44
C LYS A 498 -7.44 1.98 -7.13
N ARG A 499 -8.75 1.80 -7.20
CA ARG A 499 -9.64 1.52 -6.09
C ARG A 499 -10.09 0.07 -6.15
N PHE A 500 -10.25 -0.56 -4.99
CA PHE A 500 -10.79 -1.90 -4.86
C PHE A 500 -12.29 -1.89 -5.12
N VAL A 501 -12.74 -2.83 -5.94
CA VAL A 501 -14.16 -3.11 -6.19
C VAL A 501 -14.39 -4.59 -5.89
N PRO A 502 -15.39 -4.96 -5.06
CA PRO A 502 -15.70 -6.35 -4.83
C PRO A 502 -16.24 -7.00 -6.11
N THR A 503 -15.92 -8.28 -6.30
CA THR A 503 -16.50 -9.10 -7.37
C THR A 503 -17.67 -9.91 -6.83
N GLU A 504 -18.53 -10.41 -7.70
CA GLU A 504 -19.58 -11.36 -7.33
C GLU A 504 -19.04 -12.57 -6.55
N LEU A 505 -17.93 -13.15 -7.02
CA LEU A 505 -17.24 -14.23 -6.29
C LEU A 505 -16.80 -13.80 -4.88
N GLY A 506 -16.27 -12.58 -4.75
CA GLY A 506 -15.89 -12.02 -3.46
C GLY A 506 -17.08 -11.87 -2.51
N SER A 507 -18.21 -11.38 -3.02
CA SER A 507 -19.46 -11.25 -2.26
C SER A 507 -20.00 -12.61 -1.80
N ILE A 508 -20.08 -13.61 -2.69
CA ILE A 508 -20.53 -14.97 -2.34
C ILE A 508 -19.63 -15.58 -1.26
N VAL A 509 -18.31 -15.48 -1.42
CA VAL A 509 -17.37 -16.03 -0.42
C VAL A 509 -17.50 -15.27 0.91
N HIS A 510 -17.70 -13.95 0.87
CA HIS A 510 -17.91 -13.16 2.07
C HIS A 510 -19.19 -13.56 2.81
N GLU A 511 -20.32 -13.72 2.11
CA GLU A 511 -21.60 -14.13 2.69
C GLU A 511 -21.48 -15.51 3.35
N LEU A 512 -20.90 -16.50 2.66
CA LEU A 512 -20.70 -17.84 3.22
C LEU A 512 -19.76 -17.84 4.43
N VAL A 513 -18.70 -17.03 4.42
CA VAL A 513 -17.79 -16.93 5.57
C VAL A 513 -18.45 -16.18 6.72
N LEU A 514 -19.28 -15.17 6.43
CA LEU A 514 -20.02 -14.42 7.44
C LEU A 514 -21.06 -15.28 8.16
N GLU A 515 -21.77 -16.11 7.40
CA GLU A 515 -22.80 -17.01 7.92
C GLU A 515 -22.20 -18.16 8.76
N PHE A 516 -21.22 -18.88 8.21
CA PHE A 516 -20.72 -20.11 8.82
C PHE A 516 -19.49 -19.93 9.70
N PHE A 517 -18.76 -18.82 9.55
CA PHE A 517 -17.52 -18.55 10.29
C PHE A 517 -17.44 -17.08 10.79
N PRO A 518 -18.44 -16.60 11.55
CA PRO A 518 -18.55 -15.19 11.93
C PRO A 518 -17.32 -14.65 12.69
N ASP A 519 -16.69 -15.48 13.53
CA ASP A 519 -15.49 -15.09 14.27
C ASP A 519 -14.31 -14.81 13.34
N ILE A 520 -14.15 -15.57 12.25
CA ILE A 520 -13.02 -15.44 11.30
C ILE A 520 -13.06 -14.08 10.58
N ILE A 521 -14.25 -13.51 10.43
CA ILE A 521 -14.48 -12.23 9.75
C ILE A 521 -14.80 -11.08 10.71
N ASN A 522 -14.77 -11.36 12.01
CA ASN A 522 -14.92 -10.36 13.04
C ASN A 522 -13.61 -9.55 13.19
N ILE A 523 -13.73 -8.23 13.19
CA ILE A 523 -12.61 -7.28 13.24
C ILE A 523 -11.93 -7.36 14.60
N GLU A 524 -12.72 -7.32 15.66
CA GLU A 524 -12.27 -7.33 17.05
C GLU A 524 -11.56 -8.65 17.40
N PHE A 525 -12.14 -9.78 16.99
CA PHE A 525 -11.55 -11.12 17.13
C PHE A 525 -10.21 -11.20 16.40
N THR A 526 -10.16 -10.69 15.16
CA THR A 526 -8.92 -10.71 14.37
C THR A 526 -7.83 -9.86 15.03
N ALA A 527 -8.19 -8.67 15.51
CA ALA A 527 -7.25 -7.78 16.20
C ALA A 527 -6.78 -8.37 17.54
N GLN A 528 -7.69 -8.94 18.32
CA GLN A 528 -7.37 -9.60 19.59
C GLN A 528 -6.42 -10.78 19.38
N MET A 529 -6.69 -11.63 18.38
CA MET A 529 -5.81 -12.75 18.05
C MET A 529 -4.40 -12.28 17.63
N GLU A 530 -4.27 -11.15 16.92
CA GLU A 530 -2.94 -10.60 16.64
C GLU A 530 -2.25 -10.09 17.92
N LYS A 531 -3.02 -9.51 18.86
CA LYS A 531 -2.51 -9.08 20.16
C LYS A 531 -2.06 -10.28 21.01
N ASP A 532 -2.84 -11.35 21.04
CA ASP A 532 -2.49 -12.58 21.76
C ASP A 532 -1.17 -13.17 21.23
N LEU A 533 -0.95 -13.14 19.91
CA LEU A 533 0.33 -13.55 19.30
C LEU A 533 1.49 -12.63 19.67
N ASP A 534 1.25 -11.34 19.89
CA ASP A 534 2.28 -10.43 20.40
C ASP A 534 2.56 -10.69 21.90
N GLU A 535 1.55 -11.07 22.68
CA GLU A 535 1.71 -11.49 24.08
C GLU A 535 2.51 -12.82 24.19
N VAL A 536 2.42 -13.71 23.21
CA VAL A 536 3.33 -14.87 23.09
C VAL A 536 4.76 -14.42 22.80
N GLU A 537 4.94 -13.47 21.87
CA GLU A 537 6.26 -12.92 21.52
C GLU A 537 6.93 -12.23 22.71
N GLU A 538 6.15 -11.68 23.65
CA GLU A 538 6.61 -11.07 24.90
C GLU A 538 6.78 -12.09 26.06
N GLY A 539 6.52 -13.38 25.84
CA GLY A 539 6.61 -14.43 26.86
C GLY A 539 5.50 -14.37 27.92
N GLN A 540 4.43 -13.60 27.68
CA GLN A 540 3.31 -13.40 28.62
C GLN A 540 2.25 -14.49 28.53
N GLN A 541 2.11 -15.13 27.37
CA GLN A 541 1.15 -16.21 27.14
C GLN A 541 1.77 -17.43 26.46
N LYS A 542 1.23 -18.61 26.77
CA LYS A 542 1.59 -19.85 26.06
C LYS A 542 0.79 -19.97 24.78
N TRP A 543 1.51 -20.15 23.67
CA TRP A 543 0.93 -20.20 22.34
C TRP A 543 -0.11 -21.33 22.17
N VAL A 544 0.11 -22.50 22.78
CA VAL A 544 -0.82 -23.65 22.74
C VAL A 544 -2.20 -23.26 23.28
N THR A 545 -2.26 -22.51 24.38
CA THR A 545 -3.51 -22.09 25.01
C THR A 545 -4.34 -21.20 24.07
N ILE A 546 -3.68 -20.29 23.36
CA ILE A 546 -4.34 -19.39 22.41
C ILE A 546 -4.94 -20.18 21.24
N ILE A 547 -4.16 -21.12 20.68
CA ILE A 547 -4.63 -21.97 19.60
C ILE A 547 -5.77 -22.88 20.06
N ASP A 548 -5.70 -23.43 21.27
CA ASP A 548 -6.73 -24.32 21.82
C ASP A 548 -8.06 -23.63 22.05
N ASN A 549 -8.03 -22.44 22.66
CA ASN A 549 -9.21 -21.62 22.89
C ASN A 549 -9.94 -21.27 21.58
N PHE A 550 -9.16 -21.01 20.53
CA PHE A 550 -9.71 -20.77 19.20
C PHE A 550 -10.27 -22.06 18.56
N TYR A 551 -9.47 -23.14 18.52
CA TYR A 551 -9.78 -24.32 17.73
C TYR A 551 -11.03 -25.06 18.22
N LYS A 552 -11.25 -25.14 19.54
CA LYS A 552 -12.43 -25.81 20.13
C LYS A 552 -13.77 -25.27 19.66
N LYS A 553 -13.85 -23.96 19.41
CA LYS A 553 -15.06 -23.34 18.81
C LYS A 553 -15.06 -23.57 17.31
N PHE A 554 -13.93 -23.27 16.66
CA PHE A 554 -13.78 -23.35 15.22
C PHE A 554 -14.06 -24.75 14.63
N GLU A 555 -13.72 -25.83 15.33
CA GLU A 555 -14.02 -27.20 14.91
C GLU A 555 -15.52 -27.48 14.82
N LYS A 556 -16.32 -26.90 15.73
CA LYS A 556 -17.77 -27.03 15.70
C LYS A 556 -18.35 -26.30 14.48
N ASP A 557 -17.85 -25.09 14.23
CA ASP A 557 -18.25 -24.28 13.07
C ASP A 557 -17.92 -25.01 11.75
N LEU A 558 -16.77 -25.68 11.68
CA LEU A 558 -16.40 -26.51 10.52
C LEU A 558 -17.38 -27.67 10.28
N ALA A 559 -17.79 -28.36 11.34
CA ALA A 559 -18.72 -29.48 11.24
C ALA A 559 -20.12 -29.03 10.78
N ILE A 560 -20.57 -27.85 11.24
CA ILE A 560 -21.81 -27.21 10.80
C ILE A 560 -21.69 -26.82 9.32
N ALA A 561 -20.61 -26.11 8.96
CA ALA A 561 -20.39 -25.63 7.59
C ALA A 561 -20.33 -26.75 6.54
N ASP A 562 -19.65 -27.88 6.81
CA ASP A 562 -19.59 -28.96 5.81
C ASP A 562 -20.98 -29.58 5.52
N LYS A 563 -21.82 -29.65 6.56
CA LYS A 563 -23.18 -30.22 6.50
C LYS A 563 -24.18 -29.25 5.89
N GLU A 564 -24.23 -28.02 6.40
CA GLU A 564 -25.32 -27.08 6.16
C GLU A 564 -25.03 -26.09 5.03
N MET A 565 -23.77 -25.83 4.70
CA MET A 565 -23.44 -24.90 3.61
C MET A 565 -23.97 -25.43 2.27
N GLU A 566 -24.80 -24.66 1.59
CA GLU A 566 -25.35 -25.04 0.31
C GLU A 566 -24.31 -24.89 -0.82
N LYS A 567 -24.49 -25.66 -1.90
CA LYS A 567 -23.64 -25.54 -3.09
C LYS A 567 -24.13 -24.33 -3.90
N VAL A 568 -23.26 -23.35 -4.07
CA VAL A 568 -23.52 -22.16 -4.88
C VAL A 568 -22.91 -22.35 -6.27
N GLU A 569 -23.76 -22.45 -7.29
CA GLU A 569 -23.33 -22.45 -8.68
C GLU A 569 -23.23 -21.02 -9.22
N ILE A 570 -22.00 -20.54 -9.36
CA ILE A 570 -21.73 -19.28 -10.05
C ILE A 570 -21.93 -19.54 -11.54
N LYS A 571 -23.06 -19.07 -12.09
CA LYS A 571 -23.31 -19.13 -13.53
C LYS A 571 -22.31 -18.25 -14.25
N ASP A 572 -21.64 -18.79 -15.26
CA ASP A 572 -20.77 -17.96 -16.08
C ASP A 572 -21.63 -16.93 -16.84
N GLU A 573 -21.19 -15.67 -16.84
CA GLU A 573 -21.89 -14.57 -17.52
C GLU A 573 -21.96 -14.86 -19.03
N PRO A 574 -23.15 -14.87 -19.66
CA PRO A 574 -23.29 -15.07 -21.09
C PRO A 574 -22.53 -14.01 -21.89
N ALA A 575 -21.78 -14.42 -22.90
CA ALA A 575 -21.05 -13.52 -23.79
C ALA A 575 -21.93 -12.92 -24.90
N GLY A 576 -23.18 -13.39 -25.02
CA GLY A 576 -24.13 -12.94 -26.04
C GLY A 576 -23.88 -13.50 -27.43
N GLU A 577 -22.96 -14.46 -27.59
CA GLU A 577 -22.68 -15.15 -28.86
C GLU A 577 -22.56 -16.67 -28.65
N ASP A 578 -22.86 -17.46 -29.68
CA ASP A 578 -22.71 -18.91 -29.64
C ASP A 578 -21.33 -19.37 -30.13
N CYS A 579 -20.89 -20.52 -29.63
CA CYS A 579 -19.60 -21.10 -29.98
C CYS A 579 -19.60 -21.56 -31.44
N GLU A 580 -18.75 -20.95 -32.25
CA GLU A 580 -18.61 -21.29 -33.68
C GLU A 580 -18.21 -22.75 -33.96
N LYS A 581 -17.76 -23.50 -32.95
CA LYS A 581 -17.34 -24.91 -33.08
C LYS A 581 -18.42 -25.92 -32.71
N CYS A 582 -19.35 -25.57 -31.81
CA CYS A 582 -20.33 -26.54 -31.30
C CYS A 582 -21.73 -25.97 -31.06
N GLY A 583 -21.97 -24.69 -31.37
CA GLY A 583 -23.25 -24.02 -31.21
C GLY A 583 -23.68 -23.72 -29.77
N SER A 584 -22.96 -24.20 -28.75
CA SER A 584 -23.28 -23.90 -27.34
C SER A 584 -22.95 -22.44 -27.00
N PRO A 585 -23.69 -21.77 -26.08
CA PRO A 585 -23.42 -20.39 -25.71
C PRO A 585 -21.97 -20.15 -25.29
N MET A 586 -21.38 -19.04 -25.74
CA MET A 586 -20.12 -18.55 -25.18
C MET A 586 -20.42 -17.83 -23.87
N VAL A 587 -19.52 -17.99 -22.92
CA VAL A 587 -19.59 -17.36 -21.60
C VAL A 587 -18.27 -16.68 -21.27
N PHE A 588 -18.31 -15.66 -20.44
CA PHE A 588 -17.12 -14.99 -19.99
C PHE A 588 -16.47 -15.73 -18.82
N LYS A 589 -15.17 -16.04 -18.97
CA LYS A 589 -14.34 -16.64 -17.92
C LYS A 589 -13.17 -15.73 -17.58
N LEU A 590 -12.72 -15.80 -16.32
CA LEU A 590 -11.51 -15.12 -15.86
C LEU A 590 -10.30 -16.04 -16.04
N GLY A 591 -9.33 -15.58 -16.84
CA GLY A 591 -8.05 -16.25 -17.04
C GLY A 591 -6.87 -15.43 -16.54
N ARG A 592 -5.65 -15.94 -16.72
CA ARG A 592 -4.41 -15.28 -16.27
C ARG A 592 -4.22 -13.86 -16.83
N TYR A 593 -4.83 -13.56 -17.98
CA TYR A 593 -4.71 -12.27 -18.68
C TYR A 593 -5.98 -11.39 -18.59
N GLY A 594 -6.95 -11.78 -17.77
CA GLY A 594 -8.24 -11.10 -17.62
C GLY A 594 -9.40 -11.93 -18.14
N LYS A 595 -10.56 -11.26 -18.29
CA LYS A 595 -11.79 -11.86 -18.82
C LYS A 595 -11.57 -12.27 -20.28
N PHE A 596 -11.99 -13.47 -20.65
CA PHE A 596 -11.97 -14.01 -22.01
C PHE A 596 -13.28 -14.77 -22.25
N MET A 597 -13.66 -14.99 -23.51
CA MET A 597 -14.85 -15.78 -23.84
C MET A 597 -14.45 -17.24 -24.00
N ALA A 598 -15.21 -18.16 -23.43
CA ALA A 598 -15.02 -19.59 -23.53
C ALA A 598 -16.35 -20.26 -23.84
N CYS A 599 -16.31 -21.39 -24.54
CA CYS A 599 -17.51 -22.19 -24.73
C CYS A 599 -18.05 -22.67 -23.36
N SER A 600 -19.36 -22.53 -23.15
CA SER A 600 -20.05 -23.06 -21.97
C SER A 600 -19.88 -24.58 -21.82
N ASN A 601 -19.75 -25.30 -22.94
CA ASN A 601 -19.63 -26.75 -22.97
C ASN A 601 -18.20 -27.28 -22.69
N PHE A 602 -17.38 -26.52 -21.95
CA PHE A 602 -16.05 -26.98 -21.51
C PHE A 602 -16.20 -28.05 -20.42
N PRO A 603 -15.45 -29.18 -20.45
CA PRO A 603 -14.22 -29.43 -21.21
C PRO A 603 -14.37 -30.01 -22.62
N ASP A 604 -15.59 -30.37 -23.02
CA ASP A 604 -15.88 -31.07 -24.29
C ASP A 604 -15.64 -30.18 -25.50
N CYS A 605 -15.98 -28.88 -25.39
CA CYS A 605 -15.56 -27.86 -26.33
C CYS A 605 -14.57 -26.88 -25.68
N ARG A 606 -13.32 -26.91 -26.14
CA ARG A 606 -12.24 -26.02 -25.64
C ARG A 606 -12.11 -24.72 -26.42
N ASN A 607 -13.16 -24.30 -27.14
CA ASN A 607 -13.12 -23.06 -27.90
C ASN A 607 -13.02 -21.85 -26.95
N THR A 608 -12.11 -20.93 -27.26
CA THR A 608 -11.91 -19.69 -26.50
C THR A 608 -11.67 -18.54 -27.44
N LYS A 609 -12.28 -17.40 -27.16
CA LYS A 609 -12.10 -16.15 -27.90
C LYS A 609 -11.58 -15.05 -26.98
N ALA A 610 -10.68 -14.21 -27.49
CA ALA A 610 -10.27 -13.01 -26.79
C ALA A 610 -11.40 -11.99 -26.83
N ILE A 611 -11.63 -11.28 -25.72
CA ILE A 611 -12.51 -10.11 -25.73
C ILE A 611 -11.76 -9.00 -26.46
N VAL A 612 -12.18 -8.70 -27.67
CA VAL A 612 -11.70 -7.56 -28.43
C VAL A 612 -12.64 -6.40 -28.19
N LYS A 613 -12.09 -5.21 -27.88
CA LYS A 613 -12.85 -3.98 -27.77
C LYS A 613 -12.52 -3.12 -29.00
N PRO A 614 -13.34 -3.14 -30.06
CA PRO A 614 -13.15 -2.27 -31.21
C PRO A 614 -13.17 -0.81 -30.78
N ILE A 615 -12.29 -0.01 -31.37
CA ILE A 615 -12.30 1.45 -31.15
C ILE A 615 -13.04 2.19 -32.28
N GLY A 616 -13.68 1.48 -33.19
CA GLY A 616 -14.39 2.04 -34.34
C GLY A 616 -13.45 2.64 -35.41
N VAL A 617 -12.21 2.16 -35.47
CA VAL A 617 -11.19 2.63 -36.44
C VAL A 617 -10.78 1.48 -37.34
N GLU A 618 -10.88 1.67 -38.65
CA GLU A 618 -10.39 0.72 -39.64
C GLU A 618 -8.86 0.62 -39.58
N CYS A 619 -8.33 -0.59 -39.75
CA CYS A 619 -6.90 -0.82 -39.68
C CYS A 619 -6.18 -0.10 -40.84
N PRO A 620 -5.28 0.85 -40.55
CA PRO A 620 -4.65 1.67 -41.58
C PRO A 620 -3.62 0.90 -42.43
N THR A 621 -3.28 -0.33 -42.03
CA THR A 621 -2.32 -1.17 -42.76
C THR A 621 -3.01 -2.12 -43.73
N CYS A 622 -4.10 -2.77 -43.31
CA CYS A 622 -4.73 -3.82 -44.11
C CYS A 622 -6.06 -3.43 -44.74
N HIS A 623 -6.71 -2.33 -44.31
CA HIS A 623 -8.01 -1.84 -44.82
C HIS A 623 -9.10 -2.93 -44.90
N LYS A 624 -9.00 -3.94 -44.04
CA LYS A 624 -9.89 -5.10 -44.00
C LYS A 624 -10.24 -5.54 -42.58
N GLY A 625 -9.50 -5.05 -41.59
CA GLY A 625 -9.71 -5.37 -40.19
C GLY A 625 -9.97 -4.09 -39.41
N GLU A 626 -10.41 -4.24 -38.17
CA GLU A 626 -10.61 -3.13 -37.25
C GLU A 626 -9.48 -3.07 -36.23
N VAL A 627 -9.18 -1.86 -35.76
CA VAL A 627 -8.29 -1.65 -34.64
C VAL A 627 -9.03 -1.95 -33.34
N VAL A 628 -8.42 -2.78 -32.51
CA VAL A 628 -8.97 -3.21 -31.22
C VAL A 628 -8.01 -2.89 -30.08
N GLU A 629 -8.57 -2.57 -28.91
CA GLU A 629 -7.81 -2.40 -27.68
C GLU A 629 -7.30 -3.75 -27.17
N ARG A 630 -6.01 -3.84 -26.85
CA ARG A 630 -5.34 -5.04 -26.31
C ARG A 630 -4.48 -4.65 -25.10
N LYS A 631 -4.17 -5.63 -24.25
CA LYS A 631 -3.26 -5.45 -23.10
C LYS A 631 -2.00 -6.30 -23.28
N SER A 632 -0.84 -5.67 -23.14
CA SER A 632 0.46 -6.34 -23.20
C SER A 632 0.70 -7.21 -21.95
N LYS A 633 1.77 -8.02 -21.95
CA LYS A 633 2.21 -8.79 -20.77
C LYS A 633 2.42 -7.93 -19.52
N THR A 634 2.79 -6.66 -19.70
CA THR A 634 2.98 -5.68 -18.62
C THR A 634 1.70 -4.90 -18.27
N LYS A 635 0.54 -5.33 -18.79
CA LYS A 635 -0.78 -4.71 -18.65
C LYS A 635 -0.90 -3.29 -19.25
N ARG A 636 0.09 -2.83 -20.01
CA ARG A 636 -0.01 -1.58 -20.80
C ARG A 636 -0.96 -1.81 -21.98
N ILE A 637 -1.91 -0.89 -22.16
CA ILE A 637 -2.84 -0.90 -23.29
C ILE A 637 -2.07 -0.56 -24.57
N PHE A 638 -2.40 -1.27 -25.64
CA PHE A 638 -1.97 -0.99 -27.01
C PHE A 638 -3.14 -1.29 -27.95
N TYR A 639 -3.06 -0.80 -29.18
CA TYR A 639 -4.07 -0.95 -30.20
C TYR A 639 -3.48 -1.77 -31.34
N GLY A 640 -4.19 -2.77 -31.83
CA GLY A 640 -3.70 -3.59 -32.94
C GLY A 640 -4.83 -4.11 -33.81
N CYS A 641 -4.51 -4.64 -34.98
CA CYS A 641 -5.51 -5.21 -35.89
C CYS A 641 -6.20 -6.42 -35.23
N ASN A 642 -7.52 -6.56 -35.41
CA ASN A 642 -8.25 -7.76 -34.99
C ASN A 642 -7.85 -9.00 -35.79
N ARG A 643 -7.35 -8.83 -37.03
CA ARG A 643 -6.84 -9.89 -37.92
C ARG A 643 -5.37 -10.25 -37.68
N TYR A 644 -4.92 -10.31 -36.43
CA TYR A 644 -3.59 -10.84 -36.12
C TYR A 644 -3.70 -12.37 -36.02
N PRO A 645 -2.80 -13.17 -36.65
CA PRO A 645 -1.48 -12.79 -37.16
C PRO A 645 -1.43 -12.36 -38.63
N GLU A 646 -2.55 -12.31 -39.36
CA GLU A 646 -2.56 -11.92 -40.78
C GLU A 646 -2.18 -10.45 -41.02
N CYS A 647 -2.34 -9.59 -40.01
CA CYS A 647 -1.92 -8.19 -39.97
C CYS A 647 -1.25 -7.90 -38.63
N ASP A 648 -0.05 -7.33 -38.68
CA ASP A 648 0.82 -7.05 -37.54
C ASP A 648 0.77 -5.59 -37.07
N PHE A 649 -0.20 -4.80 -37.57
CA PHE A 649 -0.39 -3.42 -37.15
C PHE A 649 -0.52 -3.29 -35.63
N VAL A 650 0.31 -2.43 -35.04
CA VAL A 650 0.32 -2.09 -33.61
C VAL A 650 0.58 -0.60 -33.43
N SER A 651 -0.17 0.03 -32.52
CA SER A 651 0.04 1.39 -32.03
C SER A 651 -0.05 1.43 -30.50
N TRP A 652 0.83 2.21 -29.87
CA TRP A 652 0.76 2.45 -28.42
C TRP A 652 -0.19 3.58 -28.03
N ASP A 653 -0.43 4.50 -28.96
CA ASP A 653 -1.36 5.60 -28.84
C ASP A 653 -2.64 5.26 -29.61
N LYS A 654 -3.80 5.75 -29.15
CA LYS A 654 -5.10 5.38 -29.71
C LYS A 654 -5.27 5.97 -31.10
N PRO A 655 -5.39 5.17 -32.17
CA PRO A 655 -5.69 5.69 -33.50
C PRO A 655 -7.07 6.36 -33.54
N ILE A 656 -7.23 7.32 -34.44
CA ILE A 656 -8.55 7.90 -34.76
C ILE A 656 -8.96 7.56 -36.19
N SER A 657 -10.25 7.66 -36.49
CA SER A 657 -10.85 7.20 -37.75
C SER A 657 -10.51 8.06 -38.97
N ARG A 658 -10.12 9.32 -38.78
CA ARG A 658 -9.80 10.23 -39.90
C ARG A 658 -8.31 10.29 -40.22
N PRO A 659 -7.93 10.42 -41.51
CA PRO A 659 -6.54 10.58 -41.91
C PRO A 659 -6.03 11.99 -41.62
N CYS A 660 -4.71 12.16 -41.56
CA CYS A 660 -4.07 13.46 -41.41
C CYS A 660 -4.42 14.37 -42.61
N PRO A 661 -4.88 15.62 -42.41
CA PRO A 661 -5.21 16.52 -43.50
C PRO A 661 -3.98 17.01 -44.28
N LYS A 662 -2.76 16.87 -43.71
CA LYS A 662 -1.51 17.31 -44.36
C LYS A 662 -0.85 16.22 -45.21
N CYS A 663 -0.85 14.97 -44.74
CA CYS A 663 -0.11 13.88 -45.39
C CYS A 663 -0.87 12.56 -45.48
N GLN A 664 -2.16 12.55 -45.15
CA GLN A 664 -3.05 11.38 -45.16
C GLN A 664 -2.66 10.21 -44.26
N SER A 665 -1.56 10.31 -43.51
CA SER A 665 -1.11 9.28 -42.57
C SER A 665 -1.98 9.21 -41.32
N LEU A 666 -1.76 8.18 -40.50
CA LEU A 666 -2.50 7.92 -39.27
C LEU A 666 -2.41 9.08 -38.27
N LEU A 667 -3.56 9.44 -37.68
CA LEU A 667 -3.66 10.31 -36.52
C LEU A 667 -3.87 9.49 -35.24
N VAL A 668 -3.29 9.94 -34.13
CA VAL A 668 -3.39 9.28 -32.82
C VAL A 668 -3.70 10.26 -31.70
N GLU A 669 -4.43 9.81 -30.68
CA GLU A 669 -4.62 10.53 -29.41
C GLU A 669 -3.39 10.36 -28.51
N LYS A 670 -2.64 11.44 -28.30
CA LYS A 670 -1.47 11.46 -27.42
C LYS A 670 -1.82 12.11 -26.10
N LYS A 671 -1.58 11.39 -25.00
CA LYS A 671 -1.80 11.92 -23.65
C LYS A 671 -0.66 12.86 -23.26
N LEU A 672 -0.98 14.14 -23.06
CA LEU A 672 -0.08 15.16 -22.54
C LEU A 672 -0.32 15.38 -21.04
N LYS A 673 0.53 16.20 -20.39
CA LYS A 673 0.33 16.59 -18.98
C LYS A 673 -0.96 17.38 -18.75
N LYS A 674 -1.50 18.04 -19.79
CA LYS A 674 -2.69 18.90 -19.75
C LYS A 674 -3.72 18.46 -20.80
N GLY A 675 -4.20 17.22 -20.69
CA GLY A 675 -5.25 16.69 -21.59
C GLY A 675 -4.73 15.83 -22.74
N ILE A 676 -5.55 15.67 -23.77
CA ILE A 676 -5.30 14.81 -24.94
C ILE A 676 -5.09 15.69 -26.17
N GLN A 677 -4.11 15.35 -27.01
CA GLN A 677 -3.86 16.05 -28.26
C GLN A 677 -3.81 15.06 -29.42
N ILE A 678 -4.48 15.39 -30.52
CA ILE A 678 -4.40 14.61 -31.75
C ILE A 678 -3.13 15.00 -32.51
N GLN A 679 -2.30 14.00 -32.86
CA GLN A 679 -1.04 14.19 -33.59
C GLN A 679 -0.93 13.22 -34.76
N CYS A 680 -0.29 13.65 -35.84
CA CYS A 680 0.09 12.76 -36.93
C CYS A 680 1.33 11.93 -36.56
N THR A 681 1.34 10.68 -37.01
CA THR A 681 2.49 9.79 -36.81
C THR A 681 3.63 10.04 -37.81
N SER A 682 3.38 10.78 -38.89
CA SER A 682 4.31 10.90 -40.04
C SER A 682 4.70 12.34 -40.40
N CYS A 683 3.98 13.36 -39.92
CA CYS A 683 4.32 14.76 -40.14
C CYS A 683 4.12 15.61 -38.87
N ASP A 684 4.35 16.91 -38.97
CA ASP A 684 4.24 17.92 -37.91
C ASP A 684 2.80 18.36 -37.58
N TYR A 685 1.79 17.78 -38.23
CA TYR A 685 0.39 18.11 -37.96
C TYR A 685 -0.03 17.72 -36.53
N LYS A 686 -0.65 18.68 -35.84
CA LYS A 686 -1.17 18.56 -34.47
C LYS A 686 -2.38 19.47 -34.30
N GLU A 687 -3.36 19.04 -33.52
CA GLU A 687 -4.54 19.83 -33.16
C GLU A 687 -4.34 20.51 -31.80
N ASP A 688 -5.23 21.42 -31.42
CA ASP A 688 -5.22 21.99 -30.08
C ASP A 688 -5.50 20.92 -29.01
N ALA A 689 -4.89 21.09 -27.84
CA ALA A 689 -5.06 20.15 -26.75
C ALA A 689 -6.51 20.24 -26.21
N GLN A 690 -7.17 19.10 -26.13
CA GLN A 690 -8.50 18.94 -25.58
C GLN A 690 -8.36 18.72 -24.07
N SER A 691 -8.98 19.61 -23.29
CA SER A 691 -8.96 19.62 -21.81
C SER A 691 -9.67 18.42 -21.18
#